data_AF-R8AWW4-F1
#
_entry.id   AF-R8AWW4-F1
#
_cell.length_a   1.000
_cell.length_b   1.000
_cell.length_c   1.000
_cell.angle_alpha   90.00
_cell.angle_beta   90.00
_cell.angle_gamma   90.00
#
_symmetry.space_group_name_H-M   'P 1'
#
loop_
_entity.id
_entity.type
_entity.pdbx_description
1 polymer ?
#
loop_
_entity_poly.entity_id
_entity_poly.type
_entity_poly.pdbx_seq_one_letter_code
_entity_poly.pdbx_strand_id
1 'polypeptide(L)'
;MTLKNKNKIILTLTTVLLAACGGGSDKPSAVESDQISNAPRDETPQLESPVHSQCVRDSWVAGTTELCQGVLTYYDYVYDDYGADAGLVSMDPALLNLLNRGGQLGLPTANTPGLLSPAAGDQRYPTGRENTADLVRLSLAIKQNKLIVMAELNTMFNPDDAILGVAIDTNPEGDSGGGNWGEINVSSDGWDQTYFAHHGDPDTNTLSLTAPLPEGEHWRIQAAVAKADGTVMNVAFRGPHEEAKADGGVNQVLPASGNFWEDRQAAELADGDISAFGQMVNVSDLRNGVTQVAEKTTGFHQRVYTSAYPLGEGIAMPAEDGRDGGGLFCGQSFTYLGKYQPYGVYVPEGDHADKPGMMVVMHGCEANHASQINQTNMQRQFGDDLNRILVSPLGRGPYGFYTGPSERDVLDVMEDIEQAYDIDPDRIFASGYSMGGFGALHMATHYPDRFAGMVSWVGHTGDLINKPSVQPLVDELLNTTSEVLLRPVLASILGSIADPQTGTENVIDYLENLRHVPSAHLYAGADELVPIHEALAIAQRLSLTEGVEYYFYLHPVAEHLTLLLFDNWAKEAQLSADWARVLNPSRVSYRFDPRFDYPDLDIIHDKAYWVSNLRARSVNEAFIDLSAPGCNVSDPAFDVGTGLGASPLPWAGSYRLAEGVIPAAPSLTLSGKLENVASATLDLESICLKGMAFYYDIDSDGPAVLELSDGRVLNLVAGKNEGLF
;
A
#
# COMPACT_ATOMS: atom_id res chain seq x y z
N MET A 1 8.02 -14.77 70.99
CA MET A 1 8.35 -13.35 70.72
C MET A 1 8.64 -13.27 69.22
N THR A 2 7.83 -12.49 68.47
CA THR A 2 8.17 -11.74 67.22
C THR A 2 8.96 -12.44 66.09
N LEU A 3 8.66 -12.36 64.79
CA LEU A 3 7.68 -11.64 63.96
C LEU A 3 7.78 -12.21 62.52
N LYS A 4 6.62 -12.33 61.85
CA LYS A 4 6.31 -12.12 60.41
C LYS A 4 7.11 -12.77 59.26
N ASN A 5 6.37 -13.61 58.52
CA ASN A 5 6.49 -13.99 57.11
C ASN A 5 6.56 -12.80 56.12
N LYS A 6 7.31 -13.00 55.02
CA LYS A 6 6.98 -12.54 53.66
C LYS A 6 7.42 -13.58 52.63
N ASN A 7 6.47 -14.01 51.79
CA ASN A 7 6.66 -14.85 50.61
C ASN A 7 7.33 -14.05 49.47
N LYS A 8 8.24 -14.72 48.74
CA LYS A 8 8.54 -14.47 47.32
C LYS A 8 8.54 -15.83 46.63
N ILE A 9 7.61 -16.03 45.70
CA ILE A 9 7.62 -17.15 44.75
C ILE A 9 8.42 -16.68 43.53
N ILE A 10 9.49 -17.40 43.24
CA ILE A 10 10.26 -17.37 42.00
C ILE A 10 9.63 -18.43 41.11
N LEU A 11 9.21 -18.09 39.89
CA LEU A 11 8.85 -19.08 38.88
C LEU A 11 9.99 -19.18 37.86
N THR A 12 10.50 -20.39 37.74
CA THR A 12 11.73 -20.82 37.07
C THR A 12 11.48 -21.07 35.58
N LEU A 13 12.33 -20.51 34.72
CA LEU A 13 12.56 -21.01 33.35
C LEU A 13 13.10 -22.44 33.43
N THR A 14 12.59 -23.35 32.57
CA THR A 14 13.25 -24.64 32.34
C THR A 14 13.27 -24.96 30.84
N THR A 15 14.49 -24.90 30.29
CA THR A 15 14.97 -25.51 29.05
C THR A 15 14.76 -27.03 29.02
N VAL A 16 14.40 -27.57 27.85
CA VAL A 16 14.76 -28.95 27.47
C VAL A 16 15.15 -28.97 25.98
N LEU A 17 16.44 -29.24 25.75
CA LEU A 17 17.00 -29.75 24.49
C LEU A 17 16.95 -31.28 24.52
N LEU A 18 16.66 -31.94 23.40
CA LEU A 18 17.22 -33.26 23.08
C LEU A 18 17.20 -33.53 21.57
N ALA A 19 18.37 -33.92 21.08
CA ALA A 19 18.71 -34.22 19.70
C ALA A 19 18.78 -35.74 19.43
N ALA A 20 18.56 -36.14 18.17
CA ALA A 20 19.21 -37.25 17.44
C ALA A 20 18.63 -37.28 16.01
N CYS A 21 19.34 -36.89 14.94
CA CYS A 21 20.43 -37.56 14.19
C CYS A 21 19.99 -38.60 13.14
N GLY A 22 20.41 -38.36 11.89
CA GLY A 22 20.49 -39.26 10.74
C GLY A 22 19.93 -38.60 9.48
N GLY A 23 20.68 -38.09 8.50
CA GLY A 23 22.02 -38.43 8.01
C GLY A 23 21.88 -39.05 6.62
N GLY A 24 22.12 -38.27 5.56
CA GLY A 24 22.07 -38.74 4.18
C GLY A 24 22.49 -37.65 3.19
N SER A 25 23.76 -37.70 2.79
CA SER A 25 24.38 -36.94 1.71
C SER A 25 23.73 -37.22 0.37
N ASP A 26 23.66 -36.21 -0.52
CA ASP A 26 24.22 -36.27 -1.88
C ASP A 26 24.07 -34.92 -2.62
N LYS A 27 25.20 -34.36 -3.06
CA LYS A 27 25.34 -33.55 -4.29
C LYS A 27 25.82 -34.52 -5.38
N PRO A 28 25.58 -34.34 -6.70
CA PRO A 28 25.69 -33.07 -7.46
C PRO A 28 24.55 -32.89 -8.50
N SER A 29 24.38 -31.75 -9.17
CA SER A 29 25.06 -31.41 -10.44
C SER A 29 24.59 -30.05 -10.95
N ALA A 30 25.51 -29.30 -11.53
CA ALA A 30 25.23 -28.18 -12.42
C ALA A 30 24.44 -28.65 -13.64
N VAL A 31 23.47 -27.84 -14.08
CA VAL A 31 22.92 -27.91 -15.43
C VAL A 31 23.14 -26.56 -16.08
N GLU A 32 23.85 -26.62 -17.20
CA GLU A 32 24.15 -25.52 -18.09
C GLU A 32 22.88 -24.88 -18.65
N SER A 33 23.00 -23.56 -18.83
CA SER A 33 22.27 -22.75 -19.80
C SER A 33 22.03 -23.46 -21.13
N ASP A 34 20.81 -23.39 -21.66
CA ASP A 34 20.65 -22.97 -23.06
C ASP A 34 19.22 -22.61 -23.48
N GLN A 35 19.13 -21.54 -24.27
CA GLN A 35 18.08 -21.18 -25.25
C GLN A 35 16.72 -20.64 -24.72
N ILE A 36 16.70 -19.37 -24.31
CA ILE A 36 15.51 -18.52 -24.46
C ILE A 36 15.46 -18.09 -25.93
N SER A 37 14.43 -18.53 -26.66
CA SER A 37 14.18 -18.08 -28.03
C SER A 37 13.65 -16.65 -28.02
N ASN A 38 14.50 -15.70 -28.42
CA ASN A 38 14.10 -14.35 -28.80
C ASN A 38 13.19 -14.40 -30.04
N ALA A 39 11.90 -14.11 -29.85
CA ALA A 39 11.02 -13.66 -30.93
C ALA A 39 10.80 -12.14 -30.78
N PRO A 40 10.99 -11.32 -31.83
CA PRO A 40 10.77 -9.88 -31.74
C PRO A 40 9.29 -9.59 -31.55
N ARG A 41 8.94 -8.83 -30.50
CA ARG A 41 7.62 -8.19 -30.36
C ARG A 41 7.56 -7.05 -31.36
N ASP A 42 6.89 -7.28 -32.48
CA ASP A 42 6.46 -6.25 -33.41
C ASP A 42 4.93 -6.27 -33.44
N GLU A 43 4.30 -5.66 -32.44
CA GLU A 43 2.88 -5.36 -32.46
C GLU A 43 2.68 -3.89 -32.16
N THR A 44 2.45 -3.14 -33.25
CA THR A 44 1.87 -1.81 -33.20
C THR A 44 0.52 -1.91 -32.48
N PRO A 45 0.21 -1.08 -31.47
CA PRO A 45 -1.07 -1.15 -30.76
C PRO A 45 -2.21 -0.95 -31.75
N GLN A 46 -3.04 -1.97 -31.95
CA GLN A 46 -4.31 -1.77 -32.64
C GLN A 46 -5.15 -0.88 -31.74
N LEU A 47 -5.56 0.30 -32.21
CA LEU A 47 -6.53 1.14 -31.51
C LEU A 47 -7.80 0.31 -31.28
N GLU A 48 -8.04 -0.07 -30.03
CA GLU A 48 -9.29 -0.68 -29.62
C GLU A 48 -10.45 0.28 -29.88
N SER A 49 -11.61 -0.27 -30.25
CA SER A 49 -12.83 0.51 -30.45
C SER A 49 -13.24 1.19 -29.12
N PRO A 50 -13.76 2.43 -29.13
CA PRO A 50 -14.20 3.13 -27.92
C PRO A 50 -15.27 2.38 -27.09
N VAL A 51 -15.95 1.42 -27.69
CA VAL A 51 -16.93 0.55 -27.00
C VAL A 51 -16.25 -0.66 -26.36
N HIS A 52 -15.13 -1.15 -26.91
CA HIS A 52 -14.36 -2.25 -26.33
C HIS A 52 -13.61 -1.79 -25.07
N SER A 53 -13.05 -0.57 -25.11
CA SER A 53 -12.37 0.07 -23.97
C SER A 53 -13.30 0.44 -22.81
N GLN A 54 -14.63 0.45 -23.02
CA GLN A 54 -15.61 0.75 -21.96
C GLN A 54 -16.01 -0.47 -21.13
N CYS A 55 -15.63 -1.68 -21.59
CA CYS A 55 -16.24 -2.93 -21.17
C CYS A 55 -15.28 -3.89 -20.47
N VAL A 56 -13.99 -3.78 -20.77
CA VAL A 56 -12.94 -4.49 -20.04
C VAL A 56 -12.33 -3.47 -19.09
N ARG A 57 -12.35 -3.81 -17.80
CA ARG A 57 -11.78 -2.97 -16.76
C ARG A 57 -10.75 -3.77 -16.00
N ASP A 58 -9.57 -3.19 -15.90
CA ASP A 58 -8.49 -3.70 -15.05
C ASP A 58 -8.60 -3.13 -13.62
N SER A 59 -9.51 -2.17 -13.37
CA SER A 59 -9.85 -1.67 -12.04
C SER A 59 -11.31 -1.24 -11.89
N TRP A 60 -11.81 -1.24 -10.65
CA TRP A 60 -13.20 -0.92 -10.34
C TRP A 60 -13.39 -0.35 -8.93
N VAL A 61 -14.58 0.22 -8.68
CA VAL A 61 -15.07 0.48 -7.32
C VAL A 61 -15.80 -0.76 -6.85
N ALA A 62 -15.40 -1.31 -5.71
CA ALA A 62 -16.00 -2.52 -5.16
C ALA A 62 -17.48 -2.31 -4.83
N GLY A 63 -18.28 -3.37 -4.98
CA GLY A 63 -19.73 -3.34 -4.76
C GLY A 63 -20.54 -2.69 -5.89
N THR A 64 -19.92 -2.25 -6.99
CA THR A 64 -20.64 -1.64 -8.11
C THR A 64 -21.14 -2.67 -9.12
N THR A 65 -22.19 -2.29 -9.84
CA THR A 65 -22.72 -3.07 -10.96
C THR A 65 -22.72 -2.22 -12.22
N GLU A 66 -22.37 -2.85 -13.34
CA GLU A 66 -22.42 -2.23 -14.65
C GLU A 66 -22.96 -3.21 -15.70
N LEU A 67 -23.39 -2.65 -16.82
CA LEU A 67 -23.87 -3.39 -17.96
C LEU A 67 -22.98 -3.03 -19.15
N CYS A 68 -22.41 -4.02 -19.82
CA CYS A 68 -21.68 -3.81 -21.06
C CYS A 68 -22.22 -4.76 -22.12
N GLN A 69 -22.68 -4.21 -23.26
CA GLN A 69 -23.11 -5.00 -24.41
C GLN A 69 -24.08 -6.14 -24.02
N GLY A 70 -24.96 -5.89 -23.04
CA GLY A 70 -25.94 -6.86 -22.56
C GLY A 70 -25.39 -7.92 -21.59
N VAL A 71 -24.19 -7.75 -21.08
CA VAL A 71 -23.61 -8.52 -19.97
C VAL A 71 -23.66 -7.65 -18.72
N LEU A 72 -24.40 -8.08 -17.70
CA LEU A 72 -24.44 -7.43 -16.39
C LEU A 72 -23.29 -7.98 -15.55
N THR A 73 -22.46 -7.11 -15.00
CA THR A 73 -21.31 -7.48 -14.20
C THR A 73 -21.37 -6.74 -12.87
N TYR A 74 -21.47 -7.49 -11.78
CA TYR A 74 -21.20 -7.02 -10.43
C TYR A 74 -19.73 -7.25 -10.11
N TYR A 75 -19.09 -6.22 -9.57
CA TYR A 75 -17.73 -6.27 -9.09
C TYR A 75 -17.75 -6.20 -7.58
N ASP A 76 -17.14 -7.17 -6.93
CA ASP A 76 -17.21 -7.28 -5.48
C ASP A 76 -16.01 -6.62 -4.79
N TYR A 77 -16.08 -6.56 -3.47
CA TYR A 77 -14.92 -6.38 -2.61
C TYR A 77 -14.05 -7.65 -2.67
N VAL A 78 -12.77 -7.52 -2.34
CA VAL A 78 -11.86 -8.67 -2.35
C VAL A 78 -11.17 -8.81 -1.00
N TYR A 79 -10.82 -10.04 -0.66
CA TYR A 79 -10.24 -10.45 0.62
C TYR A 79 -11.15 -10.16 1.82
N ASP A 80 -12.47 -10.18 1.61
CA ASP A 80 -13.48 -9.81 2.61
C ASP A 80 -14.39 -10.99 3.01
N ASP A 81 -14.07 -12.19 2.54
CA ASP A 81 -14.86 -13.41 2.67
C ASP A 81 -14.74 -14.10 4.05
N TYR A 82 -15.01 -13.33 5.11
CA TYR A 82 -14.98 -13.78 6.51
C TYR A 82 -16.34 -14.30 7.03
N GLY A 83 -17.37 -14.31 6.18
CA GLY A 83 -18.70 -14.84 6.49
C GLY A 83 -19.45 -14.12 7.62
N ALA A 84 -20.37 -14.83 8.27
CA ALA A 84 -21.19 -14.31 9.37
C ALA A 84 -20.37 -13.86 10.59
N ASP A 85 -20.80 -12.80 11.28
CA ASP A 85 -20.40 -12.50 12.66
C ASP A 85 -21.24 -13.33 13.63
N ALA A 86 -20.87 -14.59 13.84
CA ALA A 86 -21.63 -15.49 14.71
C ALA A 86 -21.34 -15.25 16.21
N GLY A 87 -20.49 -14.26 16.54
CA GLY A 87 -20.06 -13.93 17.89
C GLY A 87 -19.55 -15.14 18.67
N LEU A 88 -18.29 -15.53 18.47
CA LEU A 88 -17.67 -16.69 19.14
C LEU A 88 -18.08 -16.81 20.63
N VAL A 89 -18.97 -17.77 20.93
CA VAL A 89 -19.64 -17.94 22.22
C VAL A 89 -18.69 -18.54 23.28
N SER A 90 -17.71 -17.80 23.81
CA SER A 90 -17.06 -18.13 25.09
C SER A 90 -16.09 -17.07 25.62
N MET A 91 -16.28 -16.65 26.88
CA MET A 91 -15.50 -15.67 27.66
C MET A 91 -15.53 -14.22 27.12
N ASP A 92 -15.13 -13.25 27.98
CA ASP A 92 -15.31 -11.79 27.78
C ASP A 92 -14.99 -11.35 26.33
N PRO A 93 -15.97 -10.84 25.56
CA PRO A 93 -15.86 -10.64 24.11
C PRO A 93 -14.64 -9.83 23.69
N ALA A 94 -14.25 -8.82 24.47
CA ALA A 94 -13.14 -7.92 24.14
C ALA A 94 -11.77 -8.62 24.19
N LEU A 95 -11.55 -9.56 25.12
CA LEU A 95 -10.26 -10.22 25.30
C LEU A 95 -10.06 -11.37 24.29
N LEU A 96 -11.14 -12.08 23.93
CA LEU A 96 -11.07 -13.08 22.86
C LEU A 96 -10.97 -12.45 21.47
N ASN A 97 -11.64 -11.32 21.22
CA ASN A 97 -11.51 -10.63 19.94
C ASN A 97 -10.04 -10.26 19.67
N LEU A 98 -9.35 -9.73 20.69
CA LEU A 98 -7.92 -9.42 20.59
C LEU A 98 -7.04 -10.67 20.36
N LEU A 99 -7.38 -11.80 20.98
CA LEU A 99 -6.62 -13.06 20.86
C LEU A 99 -6.90 -13.83 19.55
N ASN A 100 -8.09 -13.68 18.97
CA ASN A 100 -8.48 -14.32 17.70
C ASN A 100 -8.09 -13.50 16.46
N ARG A 101 -7.80 -12.20 16.63
CA ARG A 101 -7.38 -11.27 15.56
C ARG A 101 -5.84 -11.12 15.46
N GLY A 102 -5.09 -11.68 16.41
CA GLY A 102 -3.63 -11.57 16.42
C GLY A 102 -2.99 -12.33 15.26
N GLY A 103 -2.63 -11.60 14.20
CA GLY A 103 -1.81 -12.08 13.09
C GLY A 103 -0.55 -12.80 13.57
N GLN A 104 -0.22 -13.89 12.88
CA GLN A 104 1.05 -14.65 12.84
C GLN A 104 1.96 -14.88 14.08
N LEU A 105 1.56 -14.59 15.32
CA LEU A 105 2.32 -14.97 16.53
C LEU A 105 2.22 -16.48 16.88
N GLY A 106 2.08 -17.35 15.88
CA GLY A 106 1.90 -18.78 16.05
C GLY A 106 0.55 -19.15 16.69
N LEU A 107 -0.45 -18.28 16.58
CA LEU A 107 -1.80 -18.52 17.07
C LEU A 107 -2.60 -19.28 15.99
N PRO A 108 -2.94 -20.57 16.21
CA PRO A 108 -3.74 -21.34 15.26
C PRO A 108 -5.19 -20.84 15.15
N THR A 109 -5.56 -19.85 15.95
CA THR A 109 -6.88 -19.22 16.00
C THR A 109 -6.88 -17.81 15.40
N ALA A 110 -5.82 -17.34 14.74
CA ALA A 110 -5.91 -16.11 13.96
C ALA A 110 -6.92 -16.29 12.81
N ASN A 111 -7.82 -15.34 12.56
CA ASN A 111 -8.67 -15.31 11.37
C ASN A 111 -8.27 -14.23 10.36
N THR A 112 -7.49 -13.25 10.80
CA THR A 112 -6.94 -12.18 9.96
C THR A 112 -5.42 -12.12 10.09
N PRO A 113 -4.72 -11.55 9.09
CA PRO A 113 -3.27 -11.53 9.07
C PRO A 113 -2.63 -10.47 9.99
N GLY A 114 -3.42 -9.60 10.63
CA GLY A 114 -2.91 -8.57 11.55
C GLY A 114 -3.93 -8.16 12.62
N LEU A 115 -3.45 -7.81 13.82
CA LEU A 115 -4.23 -7.43 14.99
C LEU A 115 -4.99 -6.11 14.80
N LEU A 116 -4.39 -5.17 14.07
CA LEU A 116 -5.04 -3.93 13.67
C LEU A 116 -5.82 -4.10 12.35
N SER A 117 -5.99 -5.35 11.90
CA SER A 117 -6.77 -5.73 10.72
C SER A 117 -7.91 -6.68 11.05
N PRO A 118 -8.89 -6.24 11.87
CA PRO A 118 -10.01 -7.07 12.27
C PRO A 118 -10.96 -7.32 11.10
N ALA A 119 -11.43 -8.55 10.98
CA ALA A 119 -12.65 -8.82 10.25
C ALA A 119 -13.87 -8.63 11.17
N ALA A 120 -15.01 -8.26 10.58
CA ALA A 120 -16.31 -8.32 11.23
C ALA A 120 -16.80 -9.77 11.32
N GLY A 121 -16.69 -10.53 10.23
CA GLY A 121 -17.01 -11.96 10.20
C GLY A 121 -16.02 -12.81 10.98
N ASP A 122 -16.50 -13.95 11.50
CA ASP A 122 -15.69 -14.89 12.30
C ASP A 122 -15.64 -16.32 11.74
N GLN A 123 -16.12 -16.52 10.51
CA GLN A 123 -16.06 -17.81 9.81
C GLN A 123 -14.65 -18.12 9.31
N ARG A 124 -14.39 -19.42 9.08
CA ARG A 124 -13.06 -19.92 8.71
C ARG A 124 -13.10 -20.93 7.58
N TYR A 125 -12.02 -20.90 6.82
CA TYR A 125 -11.64 -21.95 5.89
C TYR A 125 -10.85 -23.05 6.61
N PRO A 126 -10.90 -24.28 6.09
CA PRO A 126 -9.85 -25.26 6.36
C PRO A 126 -8.49 -24.71 5.94
N THR A 127 -7.41 -25.11 6.62
CA THR A 127 -6.05 -24.69 6.28
C THR A 127 -5.71 -24.99 4.82
N GLY A 128 -5.16 -24.01 4.10
CA GLY A 128 -4.80 -24.10 2.68
C GLY A 128 -6.00 -23.94 1.75
N ARG A 129 -7.13 -23.43 2.25
CA ARG A 129 -8.37 -23.14 1.50
C ARG A 129 -8.82 -21.70 1.68
N GLU A 130 -8.00 -20.88 2.32
CA GLU A 130 -8.27 -19.48 2.58
C GLU A 130 -8.66 -18.78 1.27
N ASN A 131 -9.69 -17.94 1.31
CA ASN A 131 -10.10 -17.09 0.19
C ASN A 131 -10.74 -17.83 -1.01
N THR A 132 -11.11 -19.11 -0.86
CA THR A 132 -11.67 -19.92 -1.96
C THR A 132 -13.13 -19.66 -2.31
N ALA A 133 -13.87 -18.90 -1.50
CA ALA A 133 -15.23 -18.44 -1.81
C ALA A 133 -15.33 -16.90 -1.84
N ASP A 134 -14.20 -16.21 -2.02
CA ASP A 134 -14.14 -14.77 -2.23
C ASP A 134 -14.53 -14.42 -3.66
N LEU A 135 -15.70 -13.80 -3.83
CA LEU A 135 -16.18 -13.38 -5.14
C LEU A 135 -15.37 -12.16 -5.58
N VAL A 136 -14.90 -12.14 -6.82
CA VAL A 136 -14.32 -10.94 -7.42
C VAL A 136 -15.33 -10.31 -8.38
N ARG A 137 -15.99 -11.16 -9.18
CA ARG A 137 -16.85 -10.72 -10.26
C ARG A 137 -17.99 -11.70 -10.48
N LEU A 138 -19.20 -11.19 -10.63
CA LEU A 138 -20.37 -11.98 -11.05
C LEU A 138 -20.92 -11.42 -12.35
N SER A 139 -20.89 -12.22 -13.41
CA SER A 139 -21.36 -11.84 -14.75
C SER A 139 -22.59 -12.62 -15.17
N LEU A 140 -23.59 -11.94 -15.74
CA LEU A 140 -24.84 -12.50 -16.19
C LEU A 140 -25.11 -12.09 -17.65
N ALA A 141 -25.43 -13.05 -18.50
CA ALA A 141 -25.71 -12.81 -19.91
C ALA A 141 -26.76 -13.78 -20.47
N ILE A 142 -27.51 -13.32 -21.48
CA ILE A 142 -28.44 -14.18 -22.22
C ILE A 142 -27.76 -14.67 -23.50
N LYS A 143 -27.48 -15.96 -23.59
CA LYS A 143 -26.91 -16.60 -24.78
C LYS A 143 -27.78 -17.76 -25.24
N GLN A 144 -28.15 -17.77 -26.53
CA GLN A 144 -28.96 -18.84 -27.12
C GLN A 144 -30.24 -19.16 -26.33
N ASN A 145 -30.91 -18.12 -25.81
CA ASN A 145 -32.12 -18.23 -24.99
C ASN A 145 -31.92 -19.03 -23.69
N LYS A 146 -30.72 -18.93 -23.10
CA LYS A 146 -30.37 -19.42 -21.76
C LYS A 146 -29.73 -18.29 -20.97
N LEU A 147 -29.91 -18.32 -19.66
CA LEU A 147 -29.16 -17.46 -18.74
C LEU A 147 -27.83 -18.13 -18.43
N ILE A 148 -26.74 -17.42 -18.67
CA ILE A 148 -25.39 -17.83 -18.30
C ILE A 148 -24.95 -16.93 -17.17
N VAL A 149 -24.57 -17.53 -16.04
CA VAL A 149 -23.97 -16.85 -14.90
C VAL A 149 -22.55 -17.38 -14.72
N MET A 150 -21.62 -16.47 -14.49
CA MET A 150 -20.21 -16.79 -14.24
C MET A 150 -19.74 -16.00 -13.03
N ALA A 151 -19.28 -16.70 -11.99
CA ALA A 151 -18.59 -16.10 -10.86
C ALA A 151 -17.09 -16.33 -11.04
N GLU A 152 -16.31 -15.26 -11.06
CA GLU A 152 -14.86 -15.30 -10.89
C GLU A 152 -14.58 -15.10 -9.41
N LEU A 153 -13.82 -16.02 -8.84
CA LEU A 153 -13.37 -15.99 -7.46
C LEU A 153 -11.92 -15.49 -7.43
N ASN A 154 -11.49 -15.01 -6.27
CA ASN A 154 -10.11 -14.57 -6.08
C ASN A 154 -9.15 -15.77 -6.19
N THR A 155 -9.57 -16.90 -5.61
CA THR A 155 -8.79 -18.15 -5.57
C THR A 155 -9.69 -19.38 -5.72
N MET A 156 -9.19 -20.43 -6.38
CA MET A 156 -9.82 -21.75 -6.39
C MET A 156 -8.75 -22.84 -6.47
N PHE A 157 -8.48 -23.55 -5.38
CA PHE A 157 -7.45 -24.60 -5.37
C PHE A 157 -7.93 -25.93 -5.93
N ASN A 158 -9.22 -26.26 -5.72
CA ASN A 158 -9.85 -27.45 -6.27
C ASN A 158 -11.24 -27.11 -6.83
N PRO A 159 -11.73 -27.90 -7.82
CA PRO A 159 -12.97 -27.58 -8.49
C PRO A 159 -14.21 -27.53 -7.57
N ASP A 160 -14.20 -28.28 -6.48
CA ASP A 160 -15.35 -28.44 -5.59
C ASP A 160 -15.22 -27.62 -4.28
N ASP A 161 -14.35 -26.62 -4.24
CA ASP A 161 -14.08 -25.83 -3.01
C ASP A 161 -15.22 -24.90 -2.62
N ALA A 162 -15.95 -24.41 -3.62
CA ALA A 162 -16.97 -23.39 -3.48
C ALA A 162 -18.25 -23.75 -4.25
N ILE A 163 -19.37 -23.24 -3.75
CA ILE A 163 -20.70 -23.39 -4.34
C ILE A 163 -21.22 -22.00 -4.66
N LEU A 164 -21.53 -21.74 -5.93
CA LEU A 164 -22.26 -20.55 -6.36
C LEU A 164 -23.75 -20.82 -6.26
N GLY A 165 -24.47 -20.02 -5.47
CA GLY A 165 -25.93 -19.97 -5.45
C GLY A 165 -26.45 -18.70 -6.12
N VAL A 166 -27.50 -18.84 -6.93
CA VAL A 166 -28.21 -17.72 -7.56
C VAL A 166 -29.71 -17.88 -7.33
N ALA A 167 -30.35 -16.85 -6.80
CA ALA A 167 -31.80 -16.78 -6.63
C ALA A 167 -32.37 -15.69 -7.55
N ILE A 168 -33.51 -15.99 -8.20
CA ILE A 168 -34.16 -15.08 -9.15
C ILE A 168 -35.64 -14.96 -8.79
N ASP A 169 -36.11 -13.72 -8.73
CA ASP A 169 -37.51 -13.34 -8.77
C ASP A 169 -37.91 -12.95 -10.20
N THR A 170 -38.83 -13.68 -10.79
CA THR A 170 -39.35 -13.40 -12.14
C THR A 170 -40.45 -12.34 -12.18
N ASN A 171 -40.99 -11.94 -11.02
CA ASN A 171 -42.03 -10.93 -10.90
C ASN A 171 -41.87 -10.08 -9.61
N PRO A 172 -40.83 -9.25 -9.53
CA PRO A 172 -40.47 -8.50 -8.33
C PRO A 172 -41.50 -7.44 -7.91
N GLU A 173 -42.48 -7.12 -8.76
CA GLU A 173 -43.59 -6.20 -8.43
C GLU A 173 -44.81 -6.93 -7.80
N GLY A 174 -44.80 -8.26 -7.76
CA GLY A 174 -45.87 -9.11 -7.23
C GLY A 174 -45.61 -9.68 -5.84
N ASP A 175 -46.42 -10.66 -5.43
CA ASP A 175 -46.13 -11.49 -4.24
C ASP A 175 -44.93 -12.38 -4.58
N SER A 176 -43.75 -11.93 -4.16
CA SER A 176 -42.50 -12.64 -4.35
C SER A 176 -42.35 -13.71 -3.26
N GLY A 177 -41.92 -14.92 -3.65
CA GLY A 177 -41.66 -16.00 -2.70
C GLY A 177 -40.44 -15.73 -1.83
N GLY A 178 -39.76 -16.79 -1.41
CA GLY A 178 -38.57 -16.70 -0.61
C GLY A 178 -38.39 -17.90 0.31
N GLY A 179 -37.46 -17.74 1.25
CA GLY A 179 -37.13 -18.72 2.27
C GLY A 179 -35.69 -19.22 2.15
N ASN A 180 -35.43 -20.38 2.74
CA ASN A 180 -34.11 -20.99 2.74
C ASN A 180 -33.74 -21.50 1.34
N TRP A 181 -32.51 -21.23 0.90
CA TRP A 181 -32.03 -21.58 -0.44
C TRP A 181 -31.76 -23.08 -0.60
N GLY A 182 -31.69 -23.84 0.50
CA GLY A 182 -31.59 -25.29 0.53
C GLY A 182 -30.15 -25.78 0.62
N GLU A 183 -29.40 -25.65 -0.48
CA GLU A 183 -28.04 -26.24 -0.59
C GLU A 183 -26.94 -25.39 0.05
N ILE A 184 -27.21 -24.08 0.22
CA ILE A 184 -26.34 -23.17 0.97
C ILE A 184 -27.12 -22.59 2.16
N ASN A 185 -26.41 -22.29 3.24
CA ASN A 185 -26.96 -21.96 4.55
C ASN A 185 -27.36 -20.48 4.66
N VAL A 186 -28.25 -20.01 3.79
CA VAL A 186 -28.87 -18.68 3.84
C VAL A 186 -30.35 -18.73 3.50
N SER A 187 -31.06 -17.67 3.87
CA SER A 187 -32.41 -17.39 3.41
C SER A 187 -32.49 -16.00 2.78
N SER A 188 -33.50 -15.80 1.93
CA SER A 188 -33.90 -14.46 1.50
C SER A 188 -35.34 -14.46 1.02
N ASP A 189 -35.95 -13.29 1.06
CA ASP A 189 -37.19 -12.95 0.39
C ASP A 189 -36.91 -12.57 -1.06
N GLY A 190 -37.94 -12.62 -1.90
CA GLY A 190 -37.85 -12.06 -3.24
C GLY A 190 -37.18 -12.99 -4.23
N TRP A 191 -37.63 -14.26 -4.30
CA TRP A 191 -37.28 -15.20 -5.36
C TRP A 191 -38.34 -16.31 -5.53
N ASP A 192 -38.44 -16.85 -6.75
CA ASP A 192 -39.25 -18.04 -7.09
C ASP A 192 -38.41 -19.19 -7.66
N GLN A 193 -37.14 -18.95 -7.98
CA GLN A 193 -36.22 -19.93 -8.55
C GLN A 193 -34.82 -19.81 -7.92
N THR A 194 -34.19 -20.96 -7.62
CA THR A 194 -32.79 -21.05 -7.19
C THR A 194 -31.99 -22.00 -8.08
N TYR A 195 -30.71 -21.69 -8.24
CA TYR A 195 -29.78 -22.43 -9.07
C TYR A 195 -28.41 -22.52 -8.39
N PHE A 196 -27.71 -23.64 -8.60
CA PHE A 196 -26.42 -23.92 -7.98
C PHE A 196 -25.39 -24.43 -8.98
N ALA A 197 -24.13 -24.05 -8.76
CA ALA A 197 -22.96 -24.64 -9.41
C ALA A 197 -21.96 -25.09 -8.35
N HIS A 198 -21.54 -26.36 -8.41
CA HIS A 198 -20.67 -27.00 -7.41
C HIS A 198 -19.26 -27.27 -7.89
N HIS A 199 -19.03 -27.15 -9.20
CA HIS A 199 -17.77 -27.51 -9.82
C HIS A 199 -17.30 -26.32 -10.65
N GLY A 200 -16.16 -25.78 -10.27
CA GLY A 200 -15.48 -24.68 -10.95
C GLY A 200 -14.30 -25.14 -11.80
N ASP A 201 -13.54 -24.16 -12.24
CA ASP A 201 -12.29 -24.32 -12.96
C ASP A 201 -11.18 -23.61 -12.18
N PRO A 202 -10.29 -24.36 -11.50
CA PRO A 202 -9.13 -23.84 -10.80
C PRO A 202 -8.13 -23.08 -11.70
N ASP A 203 -8.08 -23.37 -13.00
CA ASP A 203 -7.12 -22.69 -13.90
C ASP A 203 -7.56 -21.24 -14.19
N THR A 204 -8.85 -20.95 -14.03
CA THR A 204 -9.43 -19.61 -14.28
C THR A 204 -10.11 -19.01 -13.04
N ASN A 205 -10.13 -19.72 -11.92
CA ASN A 205 -10.87 -19.38 -10.70
C ASN A 205 -12.36 -19.09 -10.95
N THR A 206 -13.02 -19.86 -11.81
CA THR A 206 -14.44 -19.59 -12.17
C THR A 206 -15.42 -20.69 -11.83
N LEU A 207 -16.60 -20.30 -11.33
CA LEU A 207 -17.82 -21.13 -11.30
C LEU A 207 -18.75 -20.68 -12.42
N SER A 208 -19.28 -21.63 -13.19
CA SER A 208 -20.24 -21.34 -14.25
C SER A 208 -21.56 -22.08 -14.07
N LEU A 209 -22.65 -21.34 -14.21
CA LEU A 209 -24.01 -21.83 -14.15
C LEU A 209 -24.72 -21.52 -15.48
N THR A 210 -25.39 -22.53 -16.05
CA THR A 210 -26.29 -22.35 -17.19
C THR A 210 -27.70 -22.75 -16.79
N ALA A 211 -28.60 -21.79 -16.76
CA ALA A 211 -30.01 -21.99 -16.43
C ALA A 211 -30.91 -21.81 -17.66
N PRO A 212 -32.11 -22.44 -17.69
CA PRO A 212 -33.18 -22.00 -18.58
C PRO A 212 -33.42 -20.50 -18.40
N LEU A 213 -33.77 -19.80 -19.49
CA LEU A 213 -34.07 -18.38 -19.37
C LEU A 213 -35.36 -18.20 -18.55
N PRO A 214 -35.31 -17.50 -17.39
CA PRO A 214 -36.50 -17.27 -16.59
C PRO A 214 -37.56 -16.47 -17.37
N GLU A 215 -38.83 -16.67 -17.04
CA GLU A 215 -39.91 -15.83 -17.57
C GLU A 215 -39.87 -14.43 -16.94
N GLY A 216 -40.65 -13.48 -17.46
CA GLY A 216 -40.70 -12.11 -16.95
C GLY A 216 -39.89 -11.08 -17.75
N GLU A 217 -40.24 -9.81 -17.58
CA GLU A 217 -39.57 -8.66 -18.22
C GLU A 217 -38.58 -7.97 -17.27
N HIS A 218 -38.81 -8.10 -15.97
CA HIS A 218 -37.98 -7.57 -14.89
C HIS A 218 -37.65 -8.70 -13.92
N TRP A 219 -36.39 -8.81 -13.53
CA TRP A 219 -35.94 -9.76 -12.53
C TRP A 219 -35.35 -9.04 -11.33
N ARG A 220 -35.47 -9.64 -10.15
CA ARG A 220 -34.57 -9.37 -9.03
C ARG A 220 -33.64 -10.57 -8.88
N ILE A 221 -32.33 -10.34 -8.87
CA ILE A 221 -31.33 -11.39 -8.78
C ILE A 221 -30.53 -11.22 -7.49
N GLN A 222 -30.33 -12.31 -6.77
CA GLN A 222 -29.44 -12.40 -5.63
C GLN A 222 -28.42 -13.51 -5.90
N ALA A 223 -27.22 -13.38 -5.36
CA ALA A 223 -26.21 -14.42 -5.47
C ALA A 223 -25.32 -14.43 -4.23
N ALA A 224 -24.81 -15.61 -3.90
CA ALA A 224 -23.90 -15.83 -2.79
C ALA A 224 -22.93 -16.96 -3.14
N VAL A 225 -21.72 -16.90 -2.57
CA VAL A 225 -20.71 -17.95 -2.69
C VAL A 225 -20.48 -18.57 -1.32
N ALA A 226 -20.60 -19.89 -1.26
CA ALA A 226 -20.39 -20.68 -0.07
C ALA A 226 -19.18 -21.59 -0.22
N LYS A 227 -18.61 -22.01 0.92
CA LYS A 227 -17.72 -23.17 0.96
C LYS A 227 -18.45 -24.44 0.53
N ALA A 228 -17.67 -25.49 0.25
CA ALA A 228 -18.18 -26.83 -0.02
C ALA A 228 -19.14 -27.41 1.05
N ASP A 229 -19.09 -26.92 2.29
CA ASP A 229 -19.98 -27.33 3.39
C ASP A 229 -21.33 -26.57 3.42
N GLY A 230 -21.54 -25.64 2.49
CA GLY A 230 -22.73 -24.81 2.38
C GLY A 230 -22.69 -23.54 3.23
N THR A 231 -21.66 -23.28 4.04
CA THR A 231 -21.51 -22.02 4.76
C THR A 231 -21.18 -20.89 3.79
N VAL A 232 -22.05 -19.89 3.72
CA VAL A 232 -21.86 -18.70 2.88
C VAL A 232 -20.78 -17.80 3.46
N MET A 233 -19.83 -17.42 2.61
CA MET A 233 -18.69 -16.57 2.98
C MET A 233 -18.78 -15.18 2.36
N ASN A 234 -19.44 -15.06 1.20
CA ASN A 234 -19.51 -13.84 0.41
C ASN A 234 -20.90 -13.70 -0.27
N VAL A 235 -21.42 -12.48 -0.35
CA VAL A 235 -22.72 -12.14 -0.94
C VAL A 235 -22.55 -11.03 -2.00
N ALA A 236 -23.17 -11.21 -3.16
CA ALA A 236 -23.13 -10.23 -4.24
C ALA A 236 -24.16 -9.09 -4.08
N PHE A 237 -23.96 -8.01 -4.84
CA PHE A 237 -24.85 -6.83 -4.89
C PHE A 237 -24.97 -6.06 -3.58
N ARG A 238 -23.84 -5.85 -2.89
CA ARG A 238 -23.76 -5.13 -1.61
C ARG A 238 -23.81 -3.61 -1.75
N GLY A 239 -23.44 -3.11 -2.94
CA GLY A 239 -23.33 -1.69 -3.23
C GLY A 239 -21.97 -1.11 -2.82
N PRO A 240 -21.62 0.08 -3.32
CA PRO A 240 -20.33 0.73 -3.07
C PRO A 240 -20.19 1.37 -1.68
N HIS A 241 -21.24 1.29 -0.84
CA HIS A 241 -21.30 1.85 0.51
C HIS A 241 -21.39 0.72 1.56
N GLU A 242 -20.67 -0.37 1.33
CA GLU A 242 -20.42 -1.35 2.37
C GLU A 242 -19.56 -0.71 3.48
N GLU A 243 -19.63 -1.22 4.69
CA GLU A 243 -19.02 -0.59 5.86
C GLU A 243 -17.76 -1.33 6.30
N ALA A 244 -16.76 -0.55 6.72
CA ALA A 244 -15.51 -1.01 7.33
C ALA A 244 -15.31 -0.21 8.63
N LYS A 245 -16.06 -0.48 9.70
CA LYS A 245 -16.12 0.42 10.86
C LYS A 245 -14.85 0.46 11.71
N ALA A 246 -13.94 -0.50 11.59
CA ALA A 246 -12.67 -0.45 12.33
C ALA A 246 -11.76 0.64 11.73
N ASP A 247 -11.57 1.71 12.50
CA ASP A 247 -11.01 3.01 12.09
C ASP A 247 -9.63 3.31 12.71
N GLY A 248 -8.97 2.29 13.28
CA GLY A 248 -7.76 2.47 14.09
C GLY A 248 -8.00 3.14 15.45
N GLY A 249 -9.25 3.49 15.77
CA GLY A 249 -9.68 4.19 16.98
C GLY A 249 -10.48 3.31 17.94
N VAL A 250 -11.56 3.86 18.51
CA VAL A 250 -12.42 3.12 19.46
C VAL A 250 -13.13 1.94 18.79
N ASN A 251 -13.44 2.04 17.49
CA ASN A 251 -14.17 1.00 16.77
C ASN A 251 -13.27 -0.19 16.42
N GLN A 252 -11.94 0.00 16.44
CA GLN A 252 -10.92 -1.02 16.19
C GLN A 252 -11.07 -2.29 17.05
N VAL A 253 -11.62 -2.15 18.27
CA VAL A 253 -11.76 -3.24 19.25
C VAL A 253 -13.20 -3.69 19.46
N LEU A 254 -14.16 -3.11 18.72
CA LEU A 254 -15.58 -3.47 18.84
C LEU A 254 -15.90 -4.76 18.06
N PRO A 255 -16.86 -5.57 18.54
CA PRO A 255 -17.43 -6.66 17.76
C PRO A 255 -18.23 -6.10 16.56
N ALA A 256 -18.41 -6.89 15.51
CA ALA A 256 -19.09 -6.50 14.26
C ALA A 256 -18.48 -5.31 13.49
N SER A 257 -17.28 -4.85 13.90
CA SER A 257 -16.53 -3.81 13.21
C SER A 257 -15.27 -4.42 12.60
N GLY A 258 -15.23 -4.45 11.28
CA GLY A 258 -14.12 -4.92 10.46
C GLY A 258 -13.47 -3.81 9.66
N ASN A 259 -12.41 -4.15 8.92
CA ASN A 259 -11.72 -3.25 8.02
C ASN A 259 -11.55 -3.78 6.59
N PHE A 260 -12.38 -4.73 6.17
CA PHE A 260 -12.36 -5.32 4.82
C PHE A 260 -13.62 -4.99 4.00
N TRP A 261 -14.44 -4.02 4.46
CA TRP A 261 -15.72 -3.69 3.85
C TRP A 261 -16.65 -4.91 3.79
N GLU A 262 -16.94 -5.47 4.95
CA GLU A 262 -17.76 -6.66 5.11
C GLU A 262 -18.76 -6.56 6.28
N ASP A 263 -18.86 -5.42 6.96
CA ASP A 263 -19.64 -5.30 8.19
C ASP A 263 -21.14 -5.59 7.98
N ARG A 264 -21.78 -5.05 6.92
CA ARG A 264 -23.20 -5.33 6.65
C ARG A 264 -23.37 -6.76 6.15
N GLN A 265 -22.48 -7.24 5.27
CA GLN A 265 -22.47 -8.65 4.85
C GLN A 265 -22.42 -9.60 6.04
N ALA A 266 -21.47 -9.40 6.96
CA ALA A 266 -21.29 -10.24 8.13
C ALA A 266 -22.51 -10.21 9.06
N ALA A 267 -23.15 -9.05 9.23
CA ALA A 267 -24.36 -8.90 10.02
C ALA A 267 -25.57 -9.65 9.41
N GLU A 268 -25.84 -9.45 8.12
CA GLU A 268 -26.96 -10.11 7.43
C GLU A 268 -26.76 -11.64 7.37
N LEU A 269 -25.51 -12.10 7.16
CA LEU A 269 -25.17 -13.52 7.24
C LEU A 269 -25.34 -14.11 8.65
N ALA A 270 -25.07 -13.33 9.70
CA ALA A 270 -25.30 -13.75 11.09
C ALA A 270 -26.80 -13.87 11.41
N ASP A 271 -27.62 -12.98 10.85
CA ASP A 271 -29.09 -13.05 10.93
C ASP A 271 -29.65 -14.20 10.08
N GLY A 272 -28.87 -14.70 9.11
CA GLY A 272 -29.22 -15.80 8.22
C GLY A 272 -30.14 -15.39 7.06
N ASP A 273 -30.32 -14.09 6.86
CA ASP A 273 -31.21 -13.51 5.86
C ASP A 273 -30.43 -12.46 5.04
N ILE A 274 -30.29 -12.71 3.73
CA ILE A 274 -29.58 -11.80 2.81
C ILE A 274 -30.53 -10.99 1.94
N SER A 275 -31.79 -10.82 2.36
CA SER A 275 -32.82 -10.04 1.64
C SER A 275 -32.40 -8.60 1.36
N ALA A 276 -31.50 -8.03 2.16
CA ALA A 276 -30.95 -6.70 1.95
C ALA A 276 -30.19 -6.55 0.62
N PHE A 277 -29.69 -7.65 0.04
CA PHE A 277 -28.84 -7.64 -1.15
C PHE A 277 -29.59 -8.17 -2.37
N GLY A 278 -29.35 -7.55 -3.53
CA GLY A 278 -29.89 -7.99 -4.81
C GLY A 278 -29.92 -6.88 -5.86
N GLN A 279 -30.02 -7.28 -7.12
CA GLN A 279 -30.01 -6.37 -8.26
C GLN A 279 -31.26 -6.52 -9.11
N MET A 280 -31.88 -5.39 -9.44
CA MET A 280 -32.95 -5.33 -10.42
C MET A 280 -32.36 -5.38 -11.83
N VAL A 281 -32.93 -6.22 -12.69
CA VAL A 281 -32.45 -6.47 -14.05
C VAL A 281 -33.60 -6.36 -15.03
N ASN A 282 -33.46 -5.52 -16.05
CA ASN A 282 -34.39 -5.49 -17.18
C ASN A 282 -33.90 -6.49 -18.24
N VAL A 283 -34.73 -7.47 -18.58
CA VAL A 283 -34.35 -8.54 -19.53
C VAL A 283 -34.07 -7.97 -20.93
N SER A 284 -34.76 -6.88 -21.29
CA SER A 284 -34.51 -6.15 -22.54
C SER A 284 -33.09 -5.61 -22.64
N ASP A 285 -32.50 -5.19 -21.53
CA ASP A 285 -31.20 -4.51 -21.53
C ASP A 285 -30.09 -5.53 -21.83
N LEU A 286 -30.22 -6.73 -21.26
CA LEU A 286 -29.39 -7.90 -21.61
C LEU A 286 -29.56 -8.31 -23.08
N ARG A 287 -30.81 -8.40 -23.58
CA ARG A 287 -31.09 -8.85 -24.95
C ARG A 287 -30.67 -7.86 -26.02
N ASN A 288 -30.83 -6.56 -25.76
CA ASN A 288 -30.57 -5.50 -26.71
C ASN A 288 -29.11 -5.04 -26.70
N GLY A 289 -28.27 -5.61 -25.84
CA GLY A 289 -26.85 -5.27 -25.79
C GLY A 289 -26.60 -3.86 -25.22
N VAL A 290 -27.38 -3.45 -24.22
CA VAL A 290 -27.23 -2.11 -23.62
C VAL A 290 -25.89 -2.01 -22.89
N THR A 291 -25.30 -0.81 -22.90
CA THR A 291 -24.12 -0.46 -22.10
C THR A 291 -24.48 0.67 -21.14
N GLN A 292 -24.24 0.46 -19.85
CA GLN A 292 -24.41 1.38 -18.75
C GLN A 292 -23.24 1.20 -17.79
N VAL A 293 -22.41 2.24 -17.64
CA VAL A 293 -21.29 2.25 -16.68
C VAL A 293 -21.80 2.47 -15.25
N ALA A 294 -21.06 1.94 -14.28
CA ALA A 294 -21.31 2.21 -12.86
C ALA A 294 -21.30 3.73 -12.56
N GLU A 295 -22.11 4.15 -11.59
CA GLU A 295 -22.11 5.52 -11.10
C GLU A 295 -20.79 5.85 -10.40
N LYS A 296 -20.39 7.12 -10.45
CA LYS A 296 -19.21 7.58 -9.71
C LYS A 296 -19.51 7.59 -8.23
N THR A 297 -18.59 7.04 -7.43
CA THR A 297 -18.69 6.99 -5.97
C THR A 297 -17.84 8.10 -5.35
N THR A 298 -18.41 8.80 -4.37
CA THR A 298 -17.70 9.77 -3.51
C THR A 298 -17.65 9.26 -2.07
N GLY A 299 -16.85 9.91 -1.22
CA GLY A 299 -16.65 9.49 0.16
C GLY A 299 -15.73 8.28 0.27
N PHE A 300 -15.75 7.63 1.44
CA PHE A 300 -14.87 6.51 1.76
C PHE A 300 -15.38 5.19 1.18
N HIS A 301 -14.59 4.55 0.31
CA HIS A 301 -14.93 3.28 -0.35
C HIS A 301 -13.67 2.49 -0.72
N GLN A 302 -13.85 1.23 -1.14
CA GLN A 302 -12.77 0.39 -1.65
C GLN A 302 -12.72 0.45 -3.17
N ARG A 303 -11.51 0.55 -3.72
CA ARG A 303 -11.23 0.26 -5.12
C ARG A 303 -10.33 -0.97 -5.22
N VAL A 304 -10.42 -1.66 -6.35
CA VAL A 304 -9.61 -2.84 -6.64
C VAL A 304 -9.00 -2.68 -8.01
N TYR A 305 -7.73 -3.04 -8.15
CA TYR A 305 -7.03 -3.05 -9.42
C TYR A 305 -6.42 -4.44 -9.67
N THR A 306 -6.16 -4.73 -10.94
CA THR A 306 -5.53 -5.96 -11.41
C THR A 306 -4.05 -5.71 -11.59
N SER A 307 -3.23 -6.16 -10.65
CA SER A 307 -1.78 -6.02 -10.73
C SER A 307 -1.20 -6.91 -11.83
N ALA A 308 -0.25 -6.36 -12.58
CA ALA A 308 0.58 -7.11 -13.52
C ALA A 308 1.63 -7.99 -12.82
N TYR A 309 1.77 -7.86 -11.50
CA TYR A 309 2.80 -8.51 -10.68
C TYR A 309 2.18 -9.38 -9.57
N PRO A 310 1.45 -10.47 -9.90
CA PRO A 310 0.96 -11.39 -8.87
C PRO A 310 2.13 -12.16 -8.24
N LEU A 311 2.04 -12.42 -6.93
CA LEU A 311 3.01 -13.25 -6.20
C LEU A 311 2.58 -14.73 -6.15
N GLY A 312 1.31 -14.99 -6.41
CA GLY A 312 0.67 -16.30 -6.32
C GLY A 312 -0.84 -16.13 -6.38
N GLU A 313 -1.56 -17.00 -5.66
CA GLU A 313 -3.01 -16.92 -5.53
C GLU A 313 -3.41 -16.83 -4.06
N GLY A 314 -4.50 -16.11 -3.81
CA GLY A 314 -5.15 -16.05 -2.50
C GLY A 314 -4.34 -15.44 -1.38
N ILE A 315 -4.57 -16.00 -0.19
CA ILE A 315 -4.03 -15.53 1.09
C ILE A 315 -3.06 -16.58 1.64
N ALA A 316 -1.83 -16.19 1.93
CA ALA A 316 -0.85 -17.01 2.60
C ALA A 316 -0.94 -16.86 4.13
N MET A 317 -1.28 -17.94 4.84
CA MET A 317 -1.22 -18.02 6.29
C MET A 317 -0.47 -19.30 6.73
N PRO A 318 0.79 -19.23 7.21
CA PRO A 318 1.60 -18.02 7.42
C PRO A 318 1.93 -17.27 6.12
N ALA A 319 2.13 -15.95 6.21
CA ALA A 319 2.58 -15.08 5.14
C ALA A 319 3.95 -15.51 4.60
N GLU A 320 4.24 -15.14 3.35
CA GLU A 320 5.52 -15.40 2.71
C GLU A 320 6.53 -14.33 3.12
N ASP A 321 7.70 -14.74 3.60
CA ASP A 321 8.77 -13.82 3.96
C ASP A 321 9.26 -13.05 2.72
N GLY A 322 9.48 -11.75 2.88
CA GLY A 322 10.09 -10.92 1.85
C GLY A 322 11.60 -11.07 1.79
N ARG A 323 12.22 -10.38 0.81
CA ARG A 323 13.68 -10.36 0.61
C ARG A 323 14.42 -9.80 1.83
N ASP A 324 13.78 -8.85 2.51
CA ASP A 324 14.25 -8.16 3.70
C ASP A 324 13.70 -8.82 5.00
N GLY A 325 13.19 -10.05 4.87
CA GLY A 325 13.03 -11.13 5.85
C GLY A 325 12.00 -10.97 6.98
N GLY A 326 11.59 -12.14 7.51
CA GLY A 326 10.62 -12.28 8.59
C GLY A 326 11.19 -12.01 10.00
N GLY A 327 10.34 -11.50 10.88
CA GLY A 327 10.63 -10.97 12.21
C GLY A 327 9.40 -11.08 13.10
N LEU A 328 9.60 -11.16 14.42
CA LEU A 328 8.53 -11.48 15.38
C LEU A 328 7.44 -10.40 15.53
N PHE A 329 7.75 -9.12 15.29
CA PHE A 329 6.80 -8.01 15.50
C PHE A 329 6.32 -7.35 14.21
N CYS A 330 7.23 -7.07 13.28
CA CYS A 330 6.97 -6.33 12.05
C CYS A 330 7.85 -6.82 10.89
N GLY A 331 8.25 -8.10 10.84
CA GLY A 331 9.13 -8.56 9.76
C GLY A 331 8.48 -8.49 8.38
N GLN A 332 9.28 -8.19 7.36
CA GLN A 332 8.77 -8.04 5.99
C GLN A 332 8.16 -9.35 5.51
N SER A 333 6.85 -9.32 5.23
CA SER A 333 6.13 -10.47 4.70
C SER A 333 4.90 -10.04 3.90
N PHE A 334 4.48 -10.93 3.00
CA PHE A 334 3.37 -10.70 2.07
C PHE A 334 2.30 -11.76 2.29
N THR A 335 1.06 -11.31 2.50
CA THR A 335 -0.08 -12.17 2.80
C THR A 335 -1.00 -12.31 1.59
N TYR A 336 -1.21 -11.23 0.84
CA TYR A 336 -2.17 -11.19 -0.26
C TYR A 336 -1.46 -11.34 -1.60
N LEU A 337 -1.45 -12.56 -2.14
CA LEU A 337 -0.59 -12.94 -3.25
C LEU A 337 -1.23 -12.74 -4.63
N GLY A 338 -2.57 -12.76 -4.67
CA GLY A 338 -3.37 -12.70 -5.88
C GLY A 338 -3.14 -11.45 -6.74
N LYS A 339 -3.63 -11.50 -7.99
CA LYS A 339 -3.54 -10.37 -8.93
C LYS A 339 -4.48 -9.22 -8.56
N TYR A 340 -5.58 -9.48 -7.87
CA TYR A 340 -6.55 -8.46 -7.48
C TYR A 340 -6.14 -7.85 -6.15
N GLN A 341 -5.77 -6.58 -6.16
CA GLN A 341 -5.31 -5.87 -4.98
C GLN A 341 -6.28 -4.74 -4.63
N PRO A 342 -6.83 -4.73 -3.41
CA PRO A 342 -7.69 -3.65 -2.95
C PRO A 342 -6.88 -2.50 -2.37
N TYR A 343 -7.47 -1.31 -2.40
CA TYR A 343 -6.99 -0.16 -1.66
C TYR A 343 -8.18 0.71 -1.21
N GLY A 344 -8.00 1.40 -0.09
CA GLY A 344 -9.01 2.31 0.44
C GLY A 344 -8.86 3.67 -0.24
N VAL A 345 -9.98 4.30 -0.55
CA VAL A 345 -10.01 5.63 -1.16
C VAL A 345 -11.07 6.50 -0.50
N TYR A 346 -10.71 7.76 -0.27
CA TYR A 346 -11.64 8.80 0.10
C TYR A 346 -11.63 9.87 -0.98
N VAL A 347 -12.76 10.04 -1.65
CA VAL A 347 -12.98 11.11 -2.62
C VAL A 347 -13.73 12.24 -1.91
N PRO A 348 -13.17 13.47 -1.83
CA PRO A 348 -13.78 14.61 -1.16
C PRO A 348 -15.24 14.84 -1.52
N GLU A 349 -16.04 15.20 -0.52
CA GLU A 349 -17.46 15.49 -0.69
C GLU A 349 -17.67 16.97 -1.06
N GLY A 350 -17.76 17.26 -2.36
CA GLY A 350 -18.06 18.62 -2.81
C GLY A 350 -17.79 18.87 -4.29
N ASP A 351 -18.47 19.88 -4.84
CA ASP A 351 -18.17 20.39 -6.19
C ASP A 351 -16.93 21.28 -6.13
N HIS A 352 -15.74 20.69 -6.33
CA HIS A 352 -14.50 21.42 -6.52
C HIS A 352 -14.32 21.77 -8.01
N ALA A 353 -14.05 23.04 -8.32
CA ALA A 353 -13.81 23.50 -9.69
C ALA A 353 -12.41 23.14 -10.21
N ASP A 354 -11.46 22.95 -9.30
CA ASP A 354 -10.07 22.63 -9.58
C ASP A 354 -9.82 21.12 -9.48
N LYS A 355 -8.80 20.64 -10.20
CA LYS A 355 -8.32 19.26 -10.12
C LYS A 355 -7.91 18.91 -8.68
N PRO A 356 -8.35 17.78 -8.11
CA PRO A 356 -7.94 17.38 -6.78
C PRO A 356 -6.46 16.99 -6.76
N GLY A 357 -5.80 17.25 -5.64
CA GLY A 357 -4.51 16.61 -5.34
C GLY A 357 -4.71 15.13 -4.96
N MET A 358 -3.61 14.41 -4.76
CA MET A 358 -3.61 13.04 -4.24
C MET A 358 -2.74 12.98 -2.99
N MET A 359 -3.20 12.29 -1.95
CA MET A 359 -2.37 11.97 -0.78
C MET A 359 -2.38 10.48 -0.54
N VAL A 360 -1.21 9.86 -0.69
CA VAL A 360 -1.00 8.45 -0.38
C VAL A 360 -0.82 8.33 1.12
N VAL A 361 -1.72 7.60 1.79
CA VAL A 361 -1.79 7.40 3.24
C VAL A 361 -1.47 5.93 3.54
N MET A 362 -0.19 5.65 3.75
CA MET A 362 0.30 4.31 4.06
C MET A 362 0.03 3.94 5.53
N HIS A 363 -0.53 2.75 5.73
CA HIS A 363 -0.84 2.20 7.05
C HIS A 363 0.38 1.67 7.80
N GLY A 364 0.27 1.58 9.13
CA GLY A 364 1.28 0.97 10.01
C GLY A 364 1.30 -0.56 9.95
N CYS A 365 2.21 -1.18 10.69
CA CYS A 365 2.19 -2.64 10.87
C CYS A 365 0.85 -3.10 11.45
N GLU A 366 0.49 -4.36 11.21
CA GLU A 366 -0.73 -5.02 11.71
C GLU A 366 -2.04 -4.46 11.10
N ALA A 367 -1.99 -3.29 10.45
CA ALA A 367 -3.12 -2.56 9.88
C ALA A 367 -3.32 -2.88 8.39
N ASN A 368 -4.33 -2.25 7.75
CA ASN A 368 -4.61 -2.44 6.33
C ASN A 368 -5.06 -1.13 5.64
N HIS A 369 -5.51 -1.27 4.39
CA HIS A 369 -5.96 -0.19 3.51
C HIS A 369 -7.20 0.58 3.95
N ALA A 370 -7.89 0.18 5.02
CA ALA A 370 -8.99 0.98 5.56
C ALA A 370 -8.55 1.90 6.71
N SER A 371 -7.41 1.65 7.34
CA SER A 371 -7.12 2.14 8.70
C SER A 371 -7.13 3.67 8.87
N GLN A 372 -6.01 4.37 8.68
CA GLN A 372 -5.90 5.80 9.06
C GLN A 372 -6.82 6.71 8.23
N ILE A 373 -7.13 6.30 7.00
CA ILE A 373 -8.00 7.04 6.07
C ILE A 373 -9.47 7.03 6.51
N ASN A 374 -9.90 6.05 7.29
CA ASN A 374 -11.27 5.94 7.81
C ASN A 374 -11.49 6.76 9.09
N GLN A 375 -11.04 8.00 9.10
CA GLN A 375 -11.21 8.89 10.24
C GLN A 375 -11.82 10.22 9.81
N THR A 376 -12.81 10.67 10.57
CA THR A 376 -13.61 11.85 10.22
C THR A 376 -12.74 13.08 9.99
N ASN A 377 -11.78 13.37 10.89
CA ASN A 377 -10.96 14.55 10.74
C ASN A 377 -9.81 14.34 9.75
N MET A 378 -9.31 13.13 9.53
CA MET A 378 -8.39 12.84 8.41
C MET A 378 -9.05 13.19 7.07
N GLN A 379 -10.24 12.63 6.82
CA GLN A 379 -11.04 12.85 5.61
C GLN A 379 -11.38 14.33 5.43
N ARG A 380 -11.82 14.99 6.49
CA ARG A 380 -12.12 16.41 6.43
C ARG A 380 -10.87 17.28 6.20
N GLN A 381 -9.83 17.13 7.01
CA GLN A 381 -8.73 18.10 7.07
C GLN A 381 -7.73 17.94 5.94
N PHE A 382 -7.51 16.71 5.46
CA PHE A 382 -6.68 16.46 4.28
C PHE A 382 -7.49 16.29 3.01
N GLY A 383 -8.69 15.71 3.08
CA GLY A 383 -9.54 15.48 1.92
C GLY A 383 -10.36 16.70 1.54
N ASP A 384 -11.42 17.00 2.29
CA ASP A 384 -12.38 18.07 1.95
C ASP A 384 -11.73 19.47 1.97
N ASP A 385 -11.07 19.83 3.07
CA ASP A 385 -10.56 21.18 3.32
C ASP A 385 -9.42 21.54 2.35
N LEU A 386 -8.71 20.55 1.80
CA LEU A 386 -7.57 20.75 0.88
C LEU A 386 -7.81 20.20 -0.54
N ASN A 387 -9.02 19.71 -0.83
CA ASN A 387 -9.37 19.05 -2.10
C ASN A 387 -8.36 17.97 -2.52
N ARG A 388 -8.16 16.95 -1.68
CA ARG A 388 -7.26 15.83 -1.97
C ARG A 388 -8.01 14.50 -1.95
N ILE A 389 -7.81 13.69 -2.98
CA ILE A 389 -8.19 12.28 -2.92
C ILE A 389 -7.17 11.58 -2.01
N LEU A 390 -7.65 10.98 -0.92
CA LEU A 390 -6.82 10.20 -0.01
C LEU A 390 -6.85 8.75 -0.48
N VAL A 391 -5.69 8.10 -0.59
CA VAL A 391 -5.60 6.70 -1.04
C VAL A 391 -4.70 5.91 -0.10
N SER A 392 -5.13 4.72 0.32
CA SER A 392 -4.40 3.87 1.24
C SER A 392 -4.18 2.50 0.60
N PRO A 393 -2.98 2.22 0.07
CA PRO A 393 -2.62 0.91 -0.47
C PRO A 393 -2.67 -0.17 0.62
N LEU A 394 -2.98 -1.42 0.25
CA LEU A 394 -2.87 -2.58 1.16
C LEU A 394 -1.41 -3.01 1.34
N GLY A 395 -0.54 -2.70 0.39
CA GLY A 395 0.88 -3.05 0.45
C GLY A 395 1.11 -4.55 0.50
N ARG A 396 0.27 -5.36 -0.17
CA ARG A 396 0.30 -6.84 -0.13
C ARG A 396 0.15 -7.46 1.27
N GLY A 397 -0.25 -6.67 2.27
CA GLY A 397 -0.55 -7.13 3.62
C GLY A 397 0.02 -6.25 4.73
N PRO A 398 -0.20 -6.65 5.98
CA PRO A 398 0.05 -5.81 7.16
C PRO A 398 1.53 -5.53 7.46
N TYR A 399 2.48 -6.16 6.77
CA TYR A 399 3.91 -6.09 7.10
C TYR A 399 4.82 -5.86 5.90
N GLY A 400 4.31 -5.34 4.79
CA GLY A 400 5.09 -5.22 3.56
C GLY A 400 6.23 -4.19 3.56
N PHE A 401 6.27 -3.28 4.54
CA PHE A 401 7.24 -2.18 4.64
C PHE A 401 7.38 -1.30 3.39
N TYR A 402 6.41 -1.34 2.48
CA TYR A 402 6.35 -0.52 1.26
C TYR A 402 7.62 -0.60 0.41
N THR A 403 8.23 -1.78 0.38
CA THR A 403 9.44 -2.13 -0.38
C THR A 403 9.15 -3.34 -1.26
N GLY A 404 9.84 -3.47 -2.41
CA GLY A 404 9.64 -4.59 -3.32
C GLY A 404 8.18 -4.73 -3.80
N PRO A 405 7.51 -5.89 -3.62
CA PRO A 405 6.11 -6.06 -3.99
C PRO A 405 5.15 -5.01 -3.40
N SER A 406 5.40 -4.54 -2.18
CA SER A 406 4.57 -3.52 -1.53
C SER A 406 4.86 -2.11 -2.05
N GLU A 407 6.08 -1.84 -2.51
CA GLU A 407 6.39 -0.60 -3.22
C GLU A 407 5.67 -0.56 -4.58
N ARG A 408 5.68 -1.69 -5.30
CA ARG A 408 4.94 -1.84 -6.56
C ARG A 408 3.45 -1.61 -6.37
N ASP A 409 2.89 -2.12 -5.27
CA ASP A 409 1.49 -1.89 -4.89
C ASP A 409 1.18 -0.39 -4.74
N VAL A 410 2.04 0.37 -4.04
CA VAL A 410 1.89 1.83 -3.93
C VAL A 410 1.92 2.51 -5.30
N LEU A 411 2.88 2.16 -6.15
CA LEU A 411 3.02 2.74 -7.47
C LEU A 411 1.81 2.41 -8.38
N ASP A 412 1.30 1.17 -8.33
CA ASP A 412 0.11 0.74 -9.06
C ASP A 412 -1.14 1.50 -8.58
N VAL A 413 -1.32 1.69 -7.28
CA VAL A 413 -2.44 2.46 -6.71
C VAL A 413 -2.39 3.92 -7.15
N MET A 414 -1.20 4.54 -7.13
CA MET A 414 -1.02 5.90 -7.63
C MET A 414 -1.41 6.00 -9.11
N GLU A 415 -0.94 5.06 -9.93
CA GLU A 415 -1.26 5.01 -11.36
C GLU A 415 -2.76 4.79 -11.61
N ASP A 416 -3.42 3.87 -10.88
CA ASP A 416 -4.85 3.63 -11.03
C ASP A 416 -5.69 4.88 -10.70
N ILE A 417 -5.28 5.65 -9.68
CA ILE A 417 -5.95 6.90 -9.30
C ILE A 417 -5.70 8.02 -10.31
N GLU A 418 -4.47 8.16 -10.79
CA GLU A 418 -4.13 9.09 -11.87
C GLU A 418 -4.90 8.79 -13.17
N GLN A 419 -5.26 7.53 -13.42
CA GLN A 419 -6.10 7.12 -14.56
C GLN A 419 -7.60 7.30 -14.31
N ALA A 420 -8.07 7.03 -13.09
CA ALA A 420 -9.49 7.09 -12.73
C ALA A 420 -9.99 8.53 -12.47
N TYR A 421 -9.12 9.42 -12.04
CA TYR A 421 -9.44 10.79 -11.64
C TYR A 421 -8.49 11.80 -12.31
N ASP A 422 -8.99 13.01 -12.59
CA ASP A 422 -8.18 14.09 -13.17
C ASP A 422 -7.33 14.76 -12.09
N ILE A 423 -6.32 14.05 -11.59
CA ILE A 423 -5.42 14.49 -10.50
C ILE A 423 -4.56 15.67 -10.96
N ASP A 424 -4.32 16.64 -10.06
CA ASP A 424 -3.26 17.62 -10.22
C ASP A 424 -1.89 16.97 -9.93
N PRO A 425 -1.05 16.74 -10.97
CA PRO A 425 0.23 16.05 -10.79
C PRO A 425 1.24 16.86 -9.97
N ASP A 426 1.00 18.15 -9.74
CA ASP A 426 1.85 19.00 -8.91
C ASP A 426 1.39 19.05 -7.44
N ARG A 427 0.37 18.26 -7.09
CA ARG A 427 -0.23 18.15 -5.75
C ARG A 427 -0.37 16.69 -5.28
N ILE A 428 0.69 15.91 -5.49
CA ILE A 428 0.79 14.52 -5.02
C ILE A 428 1.63 14.47 -3.74
N PHE A 429 1.13 13.81 -2.68
CA PHE A 429 1.77 13.78 -1.36
C PHE A 429 2.00 12.35 -0.89
N ALA A 430 3.17 12.09 -0.31
CA ALA A 430 3.47 10.84 0.39
C ALA A 430 3.18 11.01 1.89
N SER A 431 2.51 10.04 2.51
CA SER A 431 2.29 10.08 3.95
C SER A 431 2.06 8.70 4.54
N GLY A 432 2.22 8.60 5.86
CA GLY A 432 1.86 7.37 6.54
C GLY A 432 2.28 7.32 7.99
N TYR A 433 1.81 6.28 8.68
CA TYR A 433 1.94 6.10 10.12
C TYR A 433 2.84 4.91 10.44
N SER A 434 3.82 5.05 11.34
CA SER A 434 4.70 3.94 11.76
C SER A 434 5.46 3.30 10.59
N MET A 435 5.21 2.03 10.25
CA MET A 435 5.64 1.40 8.99
C MET A 435 5.29 2.24 7.76
N GLY A 436 4.11 2.86 7.73
CA GLY A 436 3.73 3.78 6.65
C GLY A 436 4.47 5.12 6.71
N GLY A 437 4.96 5.53 7.87
CA GLY A 437 5.83 6.71 8.00
C GLY A 437 7.24 6.45 7.45
N PHE A 438 7.72 5.20 7.58
CA PHE A 438 8.86 4.69 6.81
C PHE A 438 8.54 4.68 5.31
N GLY A 439 7.39 4.14 4.90
CA GLY A 439 6.96 4.16 3.50
C GLY A 439 6.88 5.57 2.90
N ALA A 440 6.44 6.57 3.68
CA ALA A 440 6.40 7.97 3.25
C ALA A 440 7.81 8.53 2.97
N LEU A 441 8.76 8.23 3.85
CA LEU A 441 10.16 8.55 3.66
C LEU A 441 10.70 7.84 2.41
N HIS A 442 10.51 6.52 2.33
CA HIS A 442 10.93 5.66 1.22
C HIS A 442 10.47 6.21 -0.14
N MET A 443 9.16 6.45 -0.29
CA MET A 443 8.61 6.94 -1.55
C MET A 443 9.13 8.33 -1.89
N ALA A 444 9.21 9.24 -0.90
CA ALA A 444 9.66 10.61 -1.14
C ALA A 444 11.17 10.70 -1.43
N THR A 445 12.00 9.81 -0.88
CA THR A 445 13.45 9.79 -1.13
C THR A 445 13.81 9.10 -2.44
N HIS A 446 13.08 8.07 -2.88
CA HIS A 446 13.36 7.36 -4.15
C HIS A 446 12.73 8.00 -5.37
N TYR A 447 11.54 8.61 -5.19
CA TYR A 447 10.78 9.26 -6.25
C TYR A 447 10.60 10.76 -5.96
N PRO A 448 11.66 11.53 -5.66
CA PRO A 448 11.53 12.91 -5.21
C PRO A 448 10.91 13.83 -6.28
N ASP A 449 10.94 13.44 -7.56
CA ASP A 449 10.31 14.16 -8.67
C ASP A 449 8.81 13.87 -8.85
N ARG A 450 8.21 13.00 -8.01
CA ARG A 450 6.77 12.69 -8.01
C ARG A 450 5.97 13.48 -6.98
N PHE A 451 6.60 13.95 -5.90
CA PHE A 451 5.88 14.47 -4.73
C PHE A 451 6.01 15.98 -4.55
N ALA A 452 4.88 16.60 -4.22
CA ALA A 452 4.77 17.99 -3.78
C ALA A 452 5.24 18.19 -2.33
N GLY A 453 5.22 17.14 -1.54
CA GLY A 453 5.68 17.12 -0.15
C GLY A 453 5.33 15.81 0.54
N MET A 454 5.75 15.68 1.79
CA MET A 454 5.43 14.48 2.57
C MET A 454 5.09 14.75 4.05
N VAL A 455 4.32 13.85 4.65
CA VAL A 455 3.98 13.87 6.08
C VAL A 455 4.22 12.49 6.70
N SER A 456 5.17 12.38 7.63
CA SER A 456 5.48 11.14 8.34
C SER A 456 5.04 11.22 9.79
N TRP A 457 4.20 10.27 10.23
CA TRP A 457 3.76 10.14 11.62
C TRP A 457 4.42 8.93 12.28
N VAL A 458 5.17 9.17 13.36
CA VAL A 458 5.93 8.19 14.14
C VAL A 458 6.69 7.19 13.26
N GLY A 459 7.27 7.68 12.15
CA GLY A 459 7.86 6.83 11.12
C GLY A 459 9.12 6.12 11.57
N HIS A 460 9.21 4.82 11.32
CA HIS A 460 10.47 4.10 11.53
C HIS A 460 11.56 4.63 10.60
N THR A 461 12.80 4.71 11.08
CA THR A 461 13.91 5.32 10.32
C THR A 461 14.70 4.33 9.47
N GLY A 462 14.36 3.04 9.53
CA GLY A 462 14.99 1.96 8.77
C GLY A 462 16.01 1.14 9.57
N ASP A 463 16.52 1.66 10.70
CA ASP A 463 17.32 0.88 11.65
C ASP A 463 17.01 1.32 13.09
N LEU A 464 16.62 0.36 13.94
CA LEU A 464 16.36 0.59 15.37
C LEU A 464 17.57 1.12 16.15
N ILE A 465 18.80 0.99 15.64
CA ILE A 465 19.99 1.53 16.32
C ILE A 465 20.30 2.98 15.93
N ASN A 466 19.52 3.58 15.04
CA ASN A 466 19.68 4.98 14.62
C ASN A 466 19.55 5.94 15.79
N LYS A 467 20.66 6.61 16.14
CA LYS A 467 20.75 7.51 17.28
C LYS A 467 21.37 8.84 16.85
N PRO A 468 21.12 9.94 17.57
CA PRO A 468 21.82 11.19 17.33
C PRO A 468 23.32 10.99 17.53
N SER A 469 24.13 11.50 16.61
CA SER A 469 25.56 11.66 16.78
C SER A 469 25.83 12.59 17.97
N VAL A 470 26.56 12.08 18.95
CA VAL A 470 26.91 12.85 20.15
C VAL A 470 28.37 13.32 20.09
N GLN A 471 29.31 12.48 19.61
CA GLN A 471 30.70 12.81 19.23
C GLN A 471 31.35 11.66 18.42
N PRO A 472 32.19 11.93 17.39
CA PRO A 472 32.71 10.89 16.49
C PRO A 472 33.38 9.68 17.16
N LEU A 473 34.28 9.91 18.12
CA LEU A 473 34.99 8.83 18.84
C LEU A 473 34.08 8.01 19.76
N VAL A 474 33.07 8.66 20.35
CA VAL A 474 32.09 8.00 21.21
C VAL A 474 31.10 7.22 20.34
N ASP A 475 30.71 7.79 19.19
CA ASP A 475 29.83 7.17 18.21
C ASP A 475 30.49 5.93 17.60
N GLU A 476 31.76 5.96 17.22
CA GLU A 476 32.50 4.81 16.68
C GLU A 476 32.59 3.64 17.68
N LEU A 477 32.90 3.96 18.95
CA LEU A 477 32.96 2.96 20.02
C LEU A 477 31.59 2.35 20.31
N LEU A 478 30.54 3.18 20.39
CA LEU A 478 29.17 2.74 20.63
C LEU A 478 28.62 1.96 19.44
N ASN A 479 28.93 2.35 18.20
CA ASN A 479 28.50 1.63 17.00
C ASN A 479 29.09 0.23 16.99
N THR A 480 30.40 0.10 17.21
CA THR A 480 31.06 -1.21 17.31
C THR A 480 30.42 -2.10 18.40
N THR A 481 29.97 -1.52 19.51
CA THR A 481 29.30 -2.30 20.57
C THR A 481 27.84 -2.64 20.23
N SER A 482 27.09 -1.73 19.63
CA SER A 482 25.72 -1.97 19.16
C SER A 482 25.66 -3.06 18.10
N GLU A 483 26.61 -3.03 17.15
CA GLU A 483 26.77 -4.01 16.08
C GLU A 483 26.95 -5.43 16.60
N VAL A 484 27.80 -5.61 17.62
CA VAL A 484 28.16 -6.94 18.13
C VAL A 484 27.14 -7.48 19.13
N LEU A 485 26.50 -6.61 19.92
CA LEU A 485 25.70 -7.02 21.08
C LEU A 485 24.19 -6.89 20.87
N LEU A 486 23.74 -5.84 20.18
CA LEU A 486 22.32 -5.49 20.09
C LEU A 486 21.69 -5.97 18.79
N ARG A 487 22.39 -5.83 17.64
CA ARG A 487 21.86 -6.24 16.34
C ARG A 487 21.39 -7.69 16.27
N PRO A 488 22.14 -8.71 16.78
CA PRO A 488 21.65 -10.09 16.74
C PRO A 488 20.34 -10.31 17.51
N VAL A 489 20.13 -9.54 18.59
CA VAL A 489 18.90 -9.60 19.39
C VAL A 489 17.75 -8.88 18.67
N LEU A 490 18.01 -7.70 18.10
CA LEU A 490 17.01 -6.93 17.35
C LEU A 490 16.58 -7.64 16.06
N ALA A 491 17.52 -8.23 15.32
CA ALA A 491 17.23 -9.03 14.13
C ALA A 491 16.32 -10.24 14.45
N SER A 492 16.42 -10.83 15.65
CA SER A 492 15.51 -11.90 16.06
C SER A 492 14.08 -11.42 16.39
N ILE A 493 13.89 -10.12 16.63
CA ILE A 493 12.59 -9.52 16.98
C ILE A 493 11.95 -8.83 15.77
N LEU A 494 12.73 -8.16 14.92
CA LEU A 494 12.25 -7.39 13.77
C LEU A 494 12.60 -7.99 12.41
N GLY A 495 13.35 -9.09 12.36
CA GLY A 495 13.76 -9.70 11.10
C GLY A 495 14.92 -8.96 10.46
N SER A 496 15.06 -9.06 9.13
CA SER A 496 16.17 -8.37 8.46
C SER A 496 15.99 -6.86 8.50
N ILE A 497 14.85 -6.30 8.89
CA ILE A 497 14.63 -4.85 8.98
C ILE A 497 15.72 -4.08 9.77
N ALA A 498 16.45 -4.74 10.66
CA ALA A 498 17.57 -4.15 11.40
C ALA A 498 18.99 -4.48 10.84
N ASP A 499 19.11 -5.14 9.68
CA ASP A 499 20.38 -5.59 9.08
C ASP A 499 20.72 -4.80 7.80
N PRO A 500 21.67 -3.84 7.79
CA PRO A 500 21.99 -3.08 6.58
C PRO A 500 22.64 -3.87 5.43
N GLN A 501 22.96 -5.16 5.62
CA GLN A 501 23.49 -6.04 4.57
C GLN A 501 22.40 -6.82 3.82
N THR A 502 21.28 -7.14 4.49
CA THR A 502 20.17 -7.97 3.95
C THR A 502 18.78 -7.42 4.27
N GLY A 503 18.72 -6.24 4.87
CA GLY A 503 17.58 -5.66 5.53
C GLY A 503 17.16 -4.36 4.92
N THR A 504 15.93 -3.97 5.25
CA THR A 504 15.30 -2.76 4.74
C THR A 504 16.24 -1.59 4.80
N GLU A 505 16.13 -0.80 3.75
CA GLU A 505 16.82 0.45 3.59
C GLU A 505 16.80 1.32 4.86
N ASN A 506 17.96 1.87 5.21
CA ASN A 506 18.07 2.88 6.24
C ASN A 506 17.70 4.26 5.66
N VAL A 507 16.40 4.56 5.52
CA VAL A 507 15.88 5.77 4.84
C VAL A 507 16.44 7.10 5.39
N ILE A 508 16.97 7.12 6.62
CA ILE A 508 17.67 8.28 7.19
C ILE A 508 18.95 8.68 6.42
N ASP A 509 19.54 7.75 5.67
CA ASP A 509 20.74 7.98 4.87
C ASP A 509 20.43 8.69 3.55
N TYR A 510 19.15 8.77 3.16
CA TYR A 510 18.67 9.32 1.89
C TYR A 510 17.98 10.69 2.02
N LEU A 511 18.00 11.32 3.21
CA LEU A 511 17.25 12.57 3.44
C LEU A 511 17.70 13.75 2.55
N GLU A 512 18.92 13.74 2.01
CA GLU A 512 19.34 14.71 0.99
C GLU A 512 18.50 14.69 -0.29
N ASN A 513 17.87 13.56 -0.62
CA ASN A 513 16.99 13.43 -1.78
C ASN A 513 15.73 14.30 -1.64
N LEU A 514 15.38 14.66 -0.39
CA LEU A 514 14.26 15.56 -0.06
C LEU A 514 14.59 17.04 -0.27
N ARG A 515 15.71 17.39 -0.92
CA ARG A 515 16.12 18.80 -1.15
C ARG A 515 14.98 19.68 -1.69
N HIS A 516 14.11 19.14 -2.54
CA HIS A 516 12.96 19.87 -3.10
C HIS A 516 11.60 19.28 -2.73
N VAL A 517 11.56 18.41 -1.73
CA VAL A 517 10.33 17.81 -1.20
C VAL A 517 10.14 18.32 0.23
N PRO A 518 9.33 19.36 0.46
CA PRO A 518 9.07 19.85 1.81
C PRO A 518 8.39 18.76 2.65
N SER A 519 8.75 18.71 3.93
CA SER A 519 8.41 17.56 4.76
C SER A 519 7.99 17.89 6.19
N ALA A 520 7.00 17.16 6.70
CA ALA A 520 6.57 17.21 8.10
C ALA A 520 6.89 15.87 8.77
N HIS A 521 7.62 15.91 9.88
CA HIS A 521 8.07 14.73 10.61
C HIS A 521 7.54 14.79 12.03
N LEU A 522 6.69 13.84 12.42
CA LEU A 522 6.02 13.85 13.71
C LEU A 522 6.43 12.63 14.51
N TYR A 523 6.86 12.86 15.74
CA TYR A 523 7.32 11.81 16.62
C TYR A 523 6.75 11.95 18.03
N ALA A 524 6.63 10.81 18.69
CA ALA A 524 6.13 10.68 20.05
C ALA A 524 7.31 10.46 21.02
N GLY A 525 7.28 11.15 22.16
CA GLY A 525 8.38 11.09 23.15
C GLY A 525 8.31 9.87 24.07
N ALA A 526 7.12 9.31 24.28
CA ALA A 526 6.88 8.09 25.04
C ALA A 526 6.57 6.90 24.12
N ASP A 527 6.99 6.98 22.85
CA ASP A 527 6.80 5.94 21.85
C ASP A 527 7.56 4.65 22.22
N GLU A 528 6.80 3.57 22.34
CA GLU A 528 7.26 2.25 22.73
C GLU A 528 7.70 1.37 21.55
N LEU A 529 7.37 1.76 20.30
CA LEU A 529 7.66 0.99 19.08
C LEU A 529 8.72 1.64 18.20
N VAL A 530 8.69 2.97 18.07
CA VAL A 530 9.70 3.80 17.39
C VAL A 530 10.33 4.69 18.45
N PRO A 531 11.36 4.20 19.16
CA PRO A 531 11.78 4.85 20.39
C PRO A 531 12.43 6.20 20.12
N ILE A 532 12.40 7.07 21.13
CA ILE A 532 12.80 8.49 21.01
C ILE A 532 14.20 8.73 20.41
N HIS A 533 15.14 7.76 20.51
CA HIS A 533 16.45 7.94 19.89
C HIS A 533 16.39 8.02 18.36
N GLU A 534 15.49 7.28 17.71
CA GLU A 534 15.26 7.40 16.26
C GLU A 534 14.69 8.77 15.90
N ALA A 535 13.68 9.23 16.65
CA ALA A 535 13.08 10.56 16.49
C ALA A 535 14.12 11.69 16.58
N LEU A 536 15.05 11.57 17.53
CA LEU A 536 16.13 12.54 17.68
C LEU A 536 17.20 12.39 16.59
N ALA A 537 17.44 11.17 16.08
CA ALA A 537 18.39 10.92 15.00
C ALA A 537 17.92 11.60 13.71
N ILE A 538 16.66 11.40 13.33
CA ILE A 538 16.10 12.04 12.14
C ILE A 538 16.05 13.57 12.30
N ALA A 539 15.68 14.09 13.47
CA ALA A 539 15.71 15.53 13.75
C ALA A 539 17.12 16.12 13.57
N GLN A 540 18.15 15.43 14.06
CA GLN A 540 19.52 15.86 13.90
C GLN A 540 19.96 15.78 12.44
N ARG A 541 19.68 14.67 11.74
CA ARG A 541 20.06 14.48 10.33
C ARG A 541 19.42 15.55 9.45
N LEU A 542 18.13 15.82 9.60
CA LEU A 542 17.43 16.91 8.90
C LEU A 542 18.11 18.27 9.13
N SER A 543 18.46 18.58 10.39
CA SER A 543 19.11 19.84 10.73
C SER A 543 20.50 20.00 10.10
N LEU A 544 21.23 18.90 9.93
CA LEU A 544 22.58 18.88 9.34
C LEU A 544 22.57 18.78 7.82
N THR A 545 21.50 18.29 7.21
CA THR A 545 21.39 18.12 5.76
C THR A 545 21.11 19.47 5.12
N GLU A 546 21.97 19.94 4.23
CA GLU A 546 21.89 21.28 3.65
C GLU A 546 20.74 21.40 2.65
N GLY A 547 19.88 22.41 2.84
CA GLY A 547 18.85 22.80 1.88
C GLY A 547 17.66 21.87 1.76
N VAL A 548 17.44 21.00 2.75
CA VAL A 548 16.19 20.23 2.91
C VAL A 548 15.20 21.06 3.72
N GLU A 549 14.02 21.30 3.17
CA GLU A 549 12.90 21.93 3.86
C GLU A 549 12.18 20.92 4.75
N TYR A 550 12.03 21.25 6.04
CA TYR A 550 11.36 20.36 6.98
C TYR A 550 10.73 21.11 8.15
N TYR A 551 9.71 20.48 8.73
CA TYR A 551 9.24 20.74 10.08
C TYR A 551 9.27 19.46 10.89
N PHE A 552 9.98 19.47 12.02
CA PHE A 552 10.04 18.36 12.96
C PHE A 552 9.20 18.68 14.20
N TYR A 553 8.27 17.81 14.55
CA TYR A 553 7.40 17.90 15.71
C TYR A 553 7.65 16.74 16.66
N LEU A 554 8.09 17.03 17.89
CA LEU A 554 8.14 16.05 18.98
C LEU A 554 7.02 16.32 19.96
N HIS A 555 6.15 15.32 20.15
CA HIS A 555 5.08 15.30 21.14
C HIS A 555 5.54 14.53 22.38
N PRO A 556 6.07 15.17 23.44
CA PRO A 556 6.84 14.48 24.48
C PRO A 556 6.04 13.49 25.33
N VAL A 557 4.71 13.68 25.38
CA VAL A 557 3.78 12.87 26.20
C VAL A 557 2.98 11.87 25.39
N ALA A 558 3.14 11.86 24.06
CA ALA A 558 2.46 10.91 23.19
C ALA A 558 3.17 9.55 23.23
N GLU A 559 2.38 8.49 23.19
CA GLU A 559 2.76 7.09 22.91
C GLU A 559 2.52 6.80 21.41
N HIS A 560 2.93 5.62 20.92
CA HIS A 560 2.97 5.32 19.49
C HIS A 560 1.63 5.56 18.75
N LEU A 561 0.50 5.13 19.32
CA LEU A 561 -0.83 5.26 18.71
C LEU A 561 -1.57 6.54 19.11
N THR A 562 -0.97 7.40 19.93
CA THR A 562 -1.68 8.55 20.49
C THR A 562 -2.18 9.50 19.40
N LEU A 563 -1.37 9.79 18.37
CA LEU A 563 -1.77 10.73 17.31
C LEU A 563 -2.98 10.21 16.53
N LEU A 564 -2.98 8.91 16.21
CA LEU A 564 -4.09 8.22 15.55
C LEU A 564 -5.40 8.30 16.36
N LEU A 565 -5.32 8.09 17.67
CA LEU A 565 -6.50 8.11 18.56
C LEU A 565 -7.10 9.51 18.74
N PHE A 566 -6.29 10.56 18.59
CA PHE A 566 -6.77 11.94 18.68
C PHE A 566 -7.50 12.41 17.42
N ASP A 567 -7.28 11.76 16.27
CA ASP A 567 -7.83 12.11 14.96
C ASP A 567 -7.85 13.63 14.76
N ASN A 568 -6.67 14.25 14.82
CA ASN A 568 -6.54 15.69 14.63
C ASN A 568 -5.21 16.00 13.95
N TRP A 569 -5.33 16.37 12.69
CA TRP A 569 -4.24 16.51 11.72
C TRP A 569 -4.11 17.94 11.21
N ALA A 570 -4.76 18.90 11.90
CA ALA A 570 -4.94 20.25 11.39
C ALA A 570 -3.60 20.99 11.21
N LYS A 571 -2.60 20.65 12.03
CA LYS A 571 -1.27 21.29 12.00
C LYS A 571 -0.50 20.88 10.74
N GLU A 572 -0.56 19.60 10.40
CA GLU A 572 0.09 18.96 9.27
C GLU A 572 -0.65 19.28 7.96
N ALA A 573 -1.98 19.29 8.00
CA ALA A 573 -2.83 19.76 6.92
C ALA A 573 -2.54 21.23 6.58
N GLN A 574 -2.49 22.11 7.59
CA GLN A 574 -2.17 23.52 7.38
C GLN A 574 -0.76 23.72 6.81
N LEU A 575 0.24 23.02 7.35
CA LEU A 575 1.62 23.13 6.89
C LEU A 575 1.77 22.71 5.42
N SER A 576 1.05 21.64 5.01
CA SER A 576 1.15 21.09 3.66
C SER A 576 0.23 21.74 2.63
N ALA A 577 -0.62 22.70 3.02
CA ALA A 577 -1.68 23.23 2.15
C ALA A 577 -1.14 23.84 0.85
N ASP A 578 -0.05 24.60 0.92
CA ASP A 578 0.52 25.35 -0.20
C ASP A 578 1.69 24.66 -0.90
N TRP A 579 2.08 23.47 -0.44
CA TRP A 579 3.17 22.70 -1.04
C TRP A 579 2.84 22.25 -2.46
N ALA A 580 3.78 22.46 -3.37
CA ALA A 580 3.66 22.12 -4.77
C ALA A 580 4.95 21.47 -5.26
N ARG A 581 4.82 20.55 -6.22
CA ARG A 581 5.95 19.80 -6.77
C ARG A 581 6.94 20.71 -7.49
N VAL A 582 8.23 20.52 -7.22
CA VAL A 582 9.31 21.19 -7.95
C VAL A 582 9.65 20.35 -9.19
N LEU A 583 9.54 20.95 -10.38
CA LEU A 583 9.77 20.22 -11.63
C LEU A 583 11.24 20.27 -12.08
N ASN A 584 11.81 21.47 -12.14
CA ASN A 584 13.09 21.73 -12.80
C ASN A 584 14.08 22.43 -11.85
N PRO A 585 14.51 21.80 -10.75
CA PRO A 585 15.37 22.47 -9.78
C PRO A 585 16.73 22.85 -10.38
N SER A 586 17.34 23.93 -9.87
CA SER A 586 18.69 24.40 -10.24
C SER A 586 19.80 23.41 -9.84
N ARG A 587 19.52 22.50 -8.90
CA ARG A 587 20.47 21.53 -8.35
C ARG A 587 19.75 20.23 -8.02
N VAL A 588 20.34 19.09 -8.37
CA VAL A 588 19.85 17.76 -7.99
C VAL A 588 20.90 17.13 -7.10
N SER A 589 20.48 16.76 -5.88
CA SER A 589 21.24 15.89 -4.99
C SER A 589 20.44 14.59 -4.86
N TYR A 590 21.00 13.47 -5.30
CA TYR A 590 20.30 12.19 -5.32
C TYR A 590 21.24 11.04 -4.99
N ARG A 591 20.89 10.29 -3.95
CA ARG A 591 21.51 9.06 -3.50
C ARG A 591 20.61 7.90 -3.89
N PHE A 592 21.20 6.84 -4.45
CA PHE A 592 20.47 5.65 -4.86
C PHE A 592 21.32 4.40 -4.65
N ASP A 593 20.69 3.27 -4.40
CA ASP A 593 21.37 2.01 -4.16
C ASP A 593 20.76 0.88 -5.01
N PRO A 594 21.50 0.33 -5.99
CA PRO A 594 21.00 -0.73 -6.86
C PRO A 594 20.58 -2.02 -6.14
N ARG A 595 20.91 -2.19 -4.86
CA ARG A 595 20.44 -3.33 -4.06
C ARG A 595 18.94 -3.27 -3.80
N PHE A 596 18.35 -2.07 -3.79
CA PHE A 596 16.92 -1.84 -3.55
C PHE A 596 16.09 -1.76 -4.84
N ASP A 597 16.73 -1.92 -6.00
CA ASP A 597 16.01 -2.13 -7.26
C ASP A 597 15.30 -3.50 -7.26
N TYR A 598 14.12 -3.55 -7.85
CA TYR A 598 13.38 -4.77 -8.17
C TYR A 598 12.94 -4.75 -9.64
N PRO A 599 13.85 -5.03 -10.59
CA PRO A 599 13.55 -4.90 -12.02
C PRO A 599 12.41 -5.82 -12.51
N ASP A 600 12.23 -6.98 -11.88
CA ASP A 600 11.11 -7.90 -12.19
C ASP A 600 9.74 -7.32 -11.80
N LEU A 601 9.74 -6.27 -10.97
CA LEU A 601 8.57 -5.50 -10.55
C LEU A 601 8.53 -4.10 -11.19
N ASP A 602 9.40 -3.83 -12.17
CA ASP A 602 9.56 -2.50 -12.79
C ASP A 602 9.83 -1.39 -11.75
N ILE A 603 10.66 -1.72 -10.75
CA ILE A 603 11.17 -0.78 -9.74
C ILE A 603 12.67 -0.62 -9.99
N ILE A 604 13.05 0.58 -10.41
CA ILE A 604 14.44 1.00 -10.58
C ILE A 604 14.56 2.45 -10.09
N HIS A 605 15.44 2.71 -9.13
CA HIS A 605 15.63 4.04 -8.53
C HIS A 605 16.73 4.84 -9.26
N ASP A 606 16.55 5.07 -10.56
CA ASP A 606 17.58 5.63 -11.44
C ASP A 606 17.30 7.06 -11.92
N LYS A 607 16.32 7.75 -11.32
CA LYS A 607 15.84 9.05 -11.77
C LYS A 607 15.57 10.01 -10.62
N ALA A 608 15.99 11.26 -10.82
CA ALA A 608 15.55 12.41 -10.04
C ALA A 608 15.57 13.68 -10.92
N TYR A 609 14.39 14.28 -11.12
CA TYR A 609 14.20 15.51 -11.89
C TYR A 609 14.78 15.40 -13.32
N TRP A 610 15.74 16.25 -13.67
CA TRP A 610 16.42 16.26 -14.98
C TRP A 610 17.60 15.28 -15.07
N VAL A 611 17.82 14.44 -14.06
CA VAL A 611 18.79 13.33 -14.08
C VAL A 611 18.04 12.02 -14.18
N SER A 612 18.44 11.14 -15.10
CA SER A 612 17.79 9.84 -15.35
C SER A 612 18.80 8.79 -15.82
N ASN A 613 18.39 7.53 -15.94
CA ASN A 613 19.25 6.41 -16.37
C ASN A 613 20.54 6.33 -15.55
N LEU A 614 20.46 6.64 -14.26
CA LEU A 614 21.59 6.57 -13.34
C LEU A 614 22.05 5.13 -13.20
N ARG A 615 23.36 4.92 -13.28
CA ARG A 615 23.97 3.61 -13.04
C ARG A 615 25.15 3.77 -12.13
N ALA A 616 25.21 2.96 -11.09
CA ALA A 616 26.39 2.88 -10.23
C ALA A 616 27.49 2.02 -10.89
N ARG A 617 28.75 2.25 -10.53
CA ARG A 617 29.90 1.42 -10.98
C ARG A 617 30.00 0.10 -10.24
N SER A 618 29.41 0.04 -9.05
CA SER A 618 29.35 -1.14 -8.21
C SER A 618 27.91 -1.36 -7.74
N VAL A 619 27.67 -2.49 -7.08
CA VAL A 619 26.36 -2.80 -6.48
C VAL A 619 26.08 -1.99 -5.21
N ASN A 620 27.01 -1.13 -4.77
CA ASN A 620 26.79 -0.31 -3.59
C ASN A 620 26.11 1.01 -3.99
N GLU A 621 25.59 1.70 -2.98
CA GLU A 621 25.12 3.07 -3.05
C GLU A 621 26.01 4.01 -3.89
N ALA A 622 25.36 4.87 -4.66
CA ALA A 622 25.97 5.94 -5.44
C ALA A 622 25.28 7.28 -5.16
N PHE A 623 26.01 8.36 -5.40
CA PHE A 623 25.53 9.71 -5.12
C PHE A 623 25.88 10.67 -6.25
N ILE A 624 24.91 11.48 -6.65
CA ILE A 624 25.06 12.56 -7.60
C ILE A 624 24.62 13.87 -6.97
N ASP A 625 25.46 14.91 -7.09
CA ASP A 625 25.12 16.26 -6.65
C ASP A 625 25.56 17.24 -7.73
N LEU A 626 24.63 17.60 -8.62
CA LEU A 626 24.88 18.47 -9.77
C LEU A 626 24.04 19.74 -9.69
N SER A 627 24.67 20.88 -9.91
CA SER A 627 24.04 22.18 -10.08
C SER A 627 24.15 22.64 -11.53
N ALA A 628 23.01 23.02 -12.09
CA ALA A 628 22.87 23.63 -13.40
C ALA A 628 21.89 24.81 -13.31
N PRO A 629 22.35 25.99 -12.88
CA PRO A 629 21.48 27.17 -12.71
C PRO A 629 20.79 27.58 -14.00
N GLY A 630 21.40 27.37 -15.17
CA GLY A 630 20.74 27.45 -16.47
C GLY A 630 19.80 28.66 -16.60
N CYS A 631 18.51 28.40 -16.85
CA CYS A 631 17.44 29.40 -16.75
C CYS A 631 16.75 29.48 -15.38
N ASN A 632 16.97 28.50 -14.49
CA ASN A 632 16.31 28.41 -13.20
C ASN A 632 17.22 28.82 -12.05
N VAL A 633 16.97 30.01 -11.53
CA VAL A 633 17.97 30.79 -10.80
C VAL A 633 17.51 31.22 -9.42
N SER A 634 16.52 30.53 -8.86
CA SER A 634 16.05 30.80 -7.52
C SER A 634 16.28 29.59 -6.64
N ASP A 635 17.21 29.73 -5.71
CA ASP A 635 17.32 28.81 -4.59
C ASP A 635 16.44 29.35 -3.44
N PRO A 636 15.78 28.48 -2.66
CA PRO A 636 15.02 28.91 -1.51
C PRO A 636 15.95 29.58 -0.48
N ALA A 637 15.54 30.75 0.02
CA ALA A 637 16.09 31.26 1.26
C ALA A 637 15.38 30.53 2.41
N PHE A 638 16.11 30.15 3.44
CA PHE A 638 15.52 29.39 4.55
C PHE A 638 15.47 30.19 5.84
N ASP A 639 14.32 30.17 6.50
CA ASP A 639 14.20 30.48 7.92
C ASP A 639 14.43 29.20 8.73
N VAL A 640 15.25 29.31 9.78
CA VAL A 640 15.63 28.19 10.64
C VAL A 640 15.33 28.56 12.08
N GLY A 641 14.55 27.72 12.75
CA GLY A 641 14.14 28.02 14.11
C GLY A 641 13.59 26.83 14.87
N THR A 642 12.96 27.16 16.00
CA THR A 642 12.27 26.21 16.86
C THR A 642 10.81 26.61 17.02
N GLY A 643 9.96 25.60 17.21
CA GLY A 643 8.54 25.78 17.42
C GLY A 643 8.09 25.16 18.73
N LEU A 644 6.99 25.69 19.27
CA LEU A 644 6.25 25.07 20.36
C LEU A 644 4.76 25.30 20.15
N GLY A 645 3.95 24.32 20.55
CA GLY A 645 2.50 24.41 20.48
C GLY A 645 1.81 23.50 21.48
N ALA A 646 0.50 23.68 21.64
CA ALA A 646 -0.30 22.96 22.62
C ALA A 646 -1.34 22.03 22.00
N SER A 647 -1.57 22.10 20.68
CA SER A 647 -2.66 21.41 19.98
C SER A 647 -2.14 20.53 18.84
N PRO A 648 -2.74 19.34 18.60
CA PRO A 648 -3.73 18.68 19.46
C PRO A 648 -3.16 18.20 20.80
N LEU A 649 -1.84 18.04 20.84
CA LEU A 649 -1.06 17.74 22.04
C LEU A 649 0.12 18.70 22.16
N PRO A 650 0.66 18.94 23.37
CA PRO A 650 1.87 19.70 23.53
C PRO A 650 3.01 19.15 22.67
N TRP A 651 3.67 20.04 21.93
CA TRP A 651 4.81 19.69 21.09
C TRP A 651 5.90 20.76 21.16
N ALA A 652 7.12 20.32 20.92
CA ALA A 652 8.28 21.14 20.66
C ALA A 652 8.94 20.66 19.38
N GLY A 653 9.55 21.55 18.63
CA GLY A 653 10.04 21.22 17.30
C GLY A 653 11.18 22.11 16.82
N SER A 654 11.76 21.70 15.70
CA SER A 654 12.68 22.52 14.91
C SER A 654 12.21 22.54 13.47
N TYR A 655 12.59 23.58 12.74
CA TYR A 655 12.21 23.72 11.35
C TYR A 655 13.31 24.38 10.52
N ARG A 656 13.26 24.08 9.23
CA ARG A 656 13.85 24.87 8.16
C ARG A 656 12.77 25.05 7.11
N LEU A 657 12.25 26.26 6.95
CA LEU A 657 11.14 26.57 6.02
C LEU A 657 11.61 27.54 4.94
N ALA A 658 11.15 27.36 3.71
CA ALA A 658 11.47 28.28 2.63
C ALA A 658 10.77 29.64 2.86
N GLU A 659 11.55 30.70 3.05
CA GLU A 659 11.08 32.08 3.19
C GLU A 659 11.62 32.93 2.03
N GLY A 660 10.96 32.78 0.87
CA GLY A 660 11.33 33.50 -0.35
C GLY A 660 12.48 32.86 -1.11
N VAL A 661 13.09 33.64 -2.00
CA VAL A 661 14.09 33.16 -2.95
C VAL A 661 15.35 34.00 -2.90
N ILE A 662 16.50 33.34 -3.02
CA ILE A 662 17.79 33.97 -3.25
C ILE A 662 17.93 34.13 -4.77
N PRO A 663 17.92 35.36 -5.31
CA PRO A 663 18.11 35.56 -6.75
C PRO A 663 19.54 35.19 -7.12
N ALA A 664 19.69 34.18 -7.97
CA ALA A 664 20.92 33.88 -8.69
C ALA A 664 20.85 34.46 -10.11
N ALA A 665 22.01 34.58 -10.76
CA ALA A 665 22.07 34.94 -12.17
C ALA A 665 22.09 33.66 -13.01
N PRO A 666 21.38 33.63 -14.16
CA PRO A 666 21.51 32.53 -15.12
C PRO A 666 22.98 32.29 -15.45
N SER A 667 23.42 31.04 -15.38
CA SER A 667 24.78 30.66 -15.75
C SER A 667 24.76 29.43 -16.65
N LEU A 668 25.54 29.49 -17.73
CA LEU A 668 25.79 28.35 -18.60
C LEU A 668 26.87 27.47 -17.97
N THR A 669 26.57 26.91 -16.80
CA THR A 669 27.49 26.10 -16.01
C THR A 669 26.82 24.81 -15.54
N LEU A 670 27.56 23.71 -15.60
CA LEU A 670 27.23 22.44 -14.97
C LEU A 670 28.33 22.08 -13.97
N SER A 671 28.04 22.11 -12.68
CA SER A 671 29.05 21.85 -11.66
C SER A 671 28.58 20.90 -10.58
N GLY A 672 29.49 20.16 -9.95
CA GLY A 672 29.10 19.29 -8.86
C GLY A 672 30.05 18.13 -8.62
N LYS A 673 29.52 17.07 -8.03
CA LYS A 673 30.28 15.85 -7.77
C LYS A 673 29.50 14.57 -8.05
N LEU A 674 30.25 13.53 -8.38
CA LEU A 674 29.77 12.17 -8.60
C LEU A 674 30.55 11.21 -7.71
N GLU A 675 29.83 10.36 -6.97
CA GLU A 675 30.39 9.30 -6.12
C GLU A 675 29.81 7.95 -6.55
N ASN A 676 30.66 6.98 -6.89
CA ASN A 676 30.26 5.66 -7.41
C ASN A 676 29.36 5.67 -8.68
N VAL A 677 29.20 6.79 -9.39
CA VAL A 677 28.35 6.88 -10.61
C VAL A 677 29.10 6.44 -11.87
N ALA A 678 28.59 5.43 -12.59
CA ALA A 678 29.11 4.97 -13.88
C ALA A 678 28.59 5.80 -15.04
N SER A 679 27.29 6.07 -15.06
CA SER A 679 26.64 6.86 -16.10
C SER A 679 25.36 7.54 -15.62
N ALA A 680 24.97 8.61 -16.31
CA ALA A 680 23.69 9.28 -16.16
C ALA A 680 23.27 9.95 -17.48
N THR A 681 21.97 10.16 -17.66
CA THR A 681 21.40 11.02 -18.70
C THR A 681 20.95 12.34 -18.07
N LEU A 682 21.37 13.46 -18.65
CA LEU A 682 20.98 14.81 -18.23
C LEU A 682 20.01 15.43 -19.25
N ASP A 683 18.81 15.80 -18.80
CA ASP A 683 17.87 16.55 -19.63
C ASP A 683 18.22 18.03 -19.67
N LEU A 684 18.86 18.44 -20.76
CA LEU A 684 19.24 19.83 -20.97
C LEU A 684 18.07 20.76 -21.29
N GLU A 685 16.90 20.24 -21.66
CA GLU A 685 15.72 21.08 -21.90
C GLU A 685 15.19 21.65 -20.58
N SER A 686 15.05 20.79 -19.57
CA SER A 686 14.63 21.14 -18.21
C SER A 686 15.51 22.19 -17.52
N ILE A 687 16.80 22.25 -17.85
CA ILE A 687 17.75 23.25 -17.32
C ILE A 687 18.12 24.33 -18.34
N CYS A 688 17.42 24.41 -19.47
CA CYS A 688 17.67 25.35 -20.55
C CYS A 688 19.15 25.43 -20.99
N LEU A 689 19.82 24.30 -21.22
CA LEU A 689 21.17 24.22 -21.79
C LEU A 689 21.21 23.54 -23.18
N LYS A 690 20.06 23.10 -23.69
CA LYS A 690 19.92 22.37 -24.96
C LYS A 690 20.48 23.17 -26.14
N GLY A 691 21.42 22.58 -26.89
CA GLY A 691 22.06 23.22 -28.04
C GLY A 691 22.99 24.40 -27.71
N MET A 692 23.28 24.66 -26.43
CA MET A 692 24.20 25.70 -26.01
C MET A 692 25.55 25.13 -25.55
N ALA A 693 26.60 25.94 -25.73
CA ALA A 693 27.89 25.68 -25.11
C ALA A 693 27.85 26.11 -23.63
N PHE A 694 28.37 25.28 -22.74
CA PHE A 694 28.38 25.55 -21.30
C PHE A 694 29.68 25.11 -20.66
N TYR A 695 30.08 25.78 -19.58
CA TYR A 695 31.24 25.38 -18.80
C TYR A 695 30.87 24.26 -17.85
N TYR A 696 31.76 23.30 -17.63
CA TYR A 696 31.56 22.29 -16.59
C TYR A 696 32.72 22.28 -15.59
N ASP A 697 32.41 22.00 -14.33
CA ASP A 697 33.35 21.77 -13.22
C ASP A 697 32.80 20.62 -12.35
N ILE A 698 33.19 19.40 -12.66
CA ILE A 698 32.67 18.17 -12.02
C ILE A 698 33.81 17.39 -11.39
N ASP A 699 33.71 17.13 -10.09
CA ASP A 699 34.58 16.19 -9.39
C ASP A 699 33.97 14.79 -9.44
N SER A 700 34.75 13.78 -9.85
CA SER A 700 34.27 12.39 -9.81
C SER A 700 35.29 11.50 -9.13
N ASP A 701 34.84 10.64 -8.22
CA ASP A 701 35.68 9.63 -7.56
C ASP A 701 36.15 8.50 -8.51
N GLY A 702 35.63 8.44 -9.75
CA GLY A 702 35.99 7.45 -10.76
C GLY A 702 35.62 7.87 -12.18
N PRO A 703 35.86 7.03 -13.20
CA PRO A 703 35.38 7.28 -14.56
C PRO A 703 33.85 7.30 -14.61
N ALA A 704 33.26 8.26 -15.32
CA ALA A 704 31.81 8.37 -15.50
C ALA A 704 31.45 8.92 -16.89
N VAL A 705 30.26 8.56 -17.39
CA VAL A 705 29.73 9.04 -18.68
C VAL A 705 28.42 9.79 -18.45
N LEU A 706 28.39 11.08 -18.80
CA LEU A 706 27.17 11.88 -18.78
C LEU A 706 26.66 12.05 -20.22
N GLU A 707 25.56 11.39 -20.53
CA GLU A 707 24.83 11.53 -21.79
C GLU A 707 23.88 12.74 -21.68
N LEU A 708 23.88 13.61 -22.68
CA LEU A 708 23.01 14.79 -22.68
C LEU A 708 21.81 14.55 -23.60
N SER A 709 20.64 15.08 -23.27
CA SER A 709 19.40 14.88 -24.05
C SER A 709 19.45 15.40 -25.50
N ASP A 710 20.50 16.14 -25.88
CA ASP A 710 20.78 16.56 -27.26
C ASP A 710 21.80 15.69 -28.02
N GLY A 711 22.18 14.55 -27.44
CA GLY A 711 23.04 13.54 -28.05
C GLY A 711 24.54 13.75 -27.84
N ARG A 712 24.94 14.80 -27.12
CA ARG A 712 26.34 14.99 -26.72
C ARG A 712 26.70 14.08 -25.53
N VAL A 713 27.98 13.76 -25.39
CA VAL A 713 28.47 12.83 -24.35
C VAL A 713 29.72 13.39 -23.66
N LEU A 714 29.62 13.65 -22.36
CA LEU A 714 30.72 14.12 -21.52
C LEU A 714 31.37 12.93 -20.80
N ASN A 715 32.64 12.69 -21.10
CA ASN A 715 33.43 11.62 -20.48
C ASN A 715 34.28 12.21 -19.34
N LEU A 716 34.08 11.71 -18.12
CA LEU A 716 34.77 12.15 -16.93
C LEU A 716 35.84 11.14 -16.52
N VAL A 717 36.94 11.65 -15.98
CA VAL A 717 37.99 10.85 -15.32
C VAL A 717 37.94 11.07 -13.81
N ALA A 718 38.61 10.19 -13.06
CA ALA A 718 38.73 10.37 -11.62
C ALA A 718 39.45 11.69 -11.27
N GLY A 719 38.91 12.41 -10.30
CA GLY A 719 39.31 13.74 -9.86
C GLY A 719 38.52 14.86 -10.56
N LYS A 720 39.14 16.04 -10.62
CA LYS A 720 38.52 17.25 -11.13
C LYS A 720 38.48 17.29 -12.67
N ASN A 721 37.29 17.51 -13.23
CA ASN A 721 37.05 17.65 -14.67
C ASN A 721 36.51 19.05 -14.96
N GLU A 722 37.24 19.85 -15.75
CA GLU A 722 36.84 21.21 -16.12
C GLU A 722 36.95 21.43 -17.63
N GLY A 723 36.02 22.18 -18.20
CA GLY A 723 36.08 22.53 -19.62
C GLY A 723 34.91 23.35 -20.13
N LEU A 724 34.95 23.65 -21.42
CA LEU A 724 33.82 24.18 -22.19
C LEU A 724 33.32 23.05 -23.08
N PHE A 725 32.04 22.70 -22.97
CA PHE A 725 31.42 21.57 -23.66
C PHE A 725 30.44 22.00 -24.74
#